data_AF-A0A927UKI1-F1
#
_entry.id   AF-A0A927UKI1-F1
#
_cell.length_a   1.000
_cell.length_b   1.000
_cell.length_c   1.000
_cell.angle_alpha   90.00
_cell.angle_beta   90.00
_cell.angle_gamma   90.00
#
_symmetry.space_group_name_H-M   'P 1'
#
loop_
_entity.id
_entity.type
_entity.pdbx_description
1 polymer ?
#
loop_
_entity_poly.entity_id
_entity_poly.type
_entity_poly.pdbx_seq_one_letter_code
_entity_poly.pdbx_strand_id
1 'polypeptide(L)'
;MNLLKTKSKKLFLLAIVVTLIVNTVVVSASSVDSNEVNSNNASTAINGTMMQYFEWDLANDGTHWNKVANQADELADVGFTALWLPPAYKGNGQSDVGYGAYDLYDLGEFNQKGTTRTKYGTKAQYLNAIDALHNNGIQVYADIVLNHKGGADSYETVNAIQVNGGNRTQTTGSAKDIGAWTVFNFSGRNNKYSSFKWNSNHFDGVDYDQKTSTNAIYRFNNKSWDSPVDSENVNYDYLMYADVDFDNADVVNELKAWGDWYVDFASLDGFRLDAVKHIDFDFYEEWLTYLRNKTGKELFSVGEYWSGDLNKLNNYITETNGTTSLFDVPLHYNLYAASNGGGSYDMRNILSGTLVASNPMKAVTFVDNHDSQPGQSLQSYVADWFKPLAYTLILTRQDGYPCVFYGDYYGLEKGGASFKSCIDVLMQVRTKLAYGEQHDYFDDANVVGWTREGDSSHPNSGLAALITDGASGTKRMYVGTSHAGETWVDVTGNVAGSVTIGSDGYATFSVNGGSHSVWAKQGVDIELPENEVTIYYKKSWTNTYIHYQIGSGEWTEVPGVLMEDNGDGYVKITIDMGVASSITACFNNGGSTWDNNGEKNYSIGPGTYKIENGSMTKLPDPVEEEETTTKKDETTTTKKEETTTSKKEETTTSQSKVTKPSKVSGLKATKATATSIKLKWNKVSGNVTGYKVYRYNSSTKKYSLVKTVKGKTYFTDTKLKSGKTYKYYVVAYKLVNGKTYNSDRSSIKTACTSPKKVKFSAKAIKNKKVKLSWKKVSGATGYYVYYRQNGTKKWKLATTLKSNKVSYTKKNLKKNKKYNFKVVAYRKAGSSIAKGASNIKTIKVK
;
A
#
# COMPACT_ATOMS: atom_id res chain seq x y z
N MET A 1 -34.23 -51.85 -39.49
CA MET A 1 -34.75 -53.24 -39.49
C MET A 1 -34.52 -53.80 -38.09
N ASN A 2 -35.54 -54.41 -37.45
CA ASN A 2 -35.54 -55.20 -36.18
C ASN A 2 -34.55 -54.76 -35.05
N LEU A 3 -34.92 -54.19 -33.90
CA LEU A 3 -36.09 -54.36 -33.01
C LEU A 3 -36.12 -55.74 -32.30
N LEU A 4 -36.45 -55.75 -30.99
CA LEU A 4 -36.74 -56.88 -30.06
C LEU A 4 -35.56 -57.40 -29.19
N LYS A 5 -35.73 -57.77 -27.89
CA LYS A 5 -36.70 -57.32 -26.84
C LYS A 5 -36.32 -57.75 -25.39
N THR A 6 -36.45 -56.83 -24.44
CA THR A 6 -36.91 -56.94 -23.02
C THR A 6 -37.03 -58.29 -22.27
N LYS A 7 -36.60 -58.27 -20.99
CA LYS A 7 -37.32 -58.73 -19.76
C LYS A 7 -36.82 -57.85 -18.58
N SER A 8 -37.60 -57.26 -17.65
CA SER A 8 -39.01 -57.35 -17.22
C SER A 8 -39.36 -58.62 -16.42
N LYS A 9 -40.07 -58.58 -15.26
CA LYS A 9 -40.85 -57.47 -14.62
C LYS A 9 -41.36 -57.86 -13.21
N LYS A 10 -42.10 -56.93 -12.55
CA LYS A 10 -43.18 -57.11 -11.53
C LYS A 10 -42.80 -57.44 -10.08
N LEU A 11 -43.62 -57.16 -9.02
CA LEU A 11 -44.67 -56.16 -8.63
C LEU A 11 -45.26 -56.67 -7.26
N PHE A 12 -46.10 -56.03 -6.43
CA PHE A 12 -46.74 -54.70 -6.30
C PHE A 12 -47.34 -54.55 -4.87
N LEU A 13 -47.35 -53.36 -4.24
CA LEU A 13 -48.53 -52.84 -3.49
C LEU A 13 -48.43 -51.35 -3.06
N LEU A 14 -49.47 -50.60 -3.43
CA LEU A 14 -50.13 -49.44 -2.79
C LEU A 14 -49.45 -48.50 -1.75
N ALA A 15 -49.68 -47.18 -1.97
CA ALA A 15 -49.89 -46.08 -1.00
C ALA A 15 -48.80 -44.98 -0.75
N ILE A 16 -49.18 -43.74 -1.13
CA ILE A 16 -48.77 -42.40 -0.61
C ILE A 16 -47.44 -41.74 -1.07
N VAL A 17 -47.59 -40.86 -2.07
CA VAL A 17 -47.07 -39.46 -2.23
C VAL A 17 -45.56 -39.16 -2.09
N VAL A 18 -44.92 -38.69 -3.19
CA VAL A 18 -44.31 -37.33 -3.39
C VAL A 18 -43.73 -37.22 -4.83
N THR A 19 -44.31 -36.32 -5.64
CA THR A 19 -43.76 -35.54 -6.80
C THR A 19 -43.19 -36.20 -8.09
N LEU A 20 -43.46 -35.56 -9.24
CA LEU A 20 -43.14 -35.90 -10.64
C LEU A 20 -41.83 -35.21 -11.14
N ILE A 21 -41.01 -35.76 -12.06
CA ILE A 21 -41.12 -36.03 -13.53
C ILE A 21 -40.91 -34.78 -14.44
N VAL A 22 -40.21 -35.02 -15.56
CA VAL A 22 -39.57 -34.08 -16.51
C VAL A 22 -40.42 -33.84 -17.77
N ASN A 23 -40.39 -32.64 -18.38
CA ASN A 23 -39.93 -32.44 -19.78
C ASN A 23 -40.09 -31.01 -20.36
N THR A 24 -39.21 -30.75 -21.33
CA THR A 24 -38.94 -29.57 -22.16
C THR A 24 -40.06 -29.06 -23.07
N VAL A 25 -40.16 -27.73 -23.24
CA VAL A 25 -40.49 -27.00 -24.50
C VAL A 25 -39.73 -25.66 -24.53
N VAL A 26 -39.44 -25.14 -25.73
CA VAL A 26 -38.74 -23.86 -26.02
C VAL A 26 -39.59 -22.62 -25.66
N VAL A 27 -38.96 -21.56 -25.13
CA VAL A 27 -39.55 -20.21 -25.02
C VAL A 27 -38.49 -19.15 -25.36
N SER A 28 -38.88 -18.13 -26.14
CA SER A 28 -38.09 -16.92 -26.42
C SER A 28 -38.11 -15.94 -25.24
N ALA A 29 -36.94 -15.50 -24.77
CA ALA A 29 -36.83 -14.59 -23.63
C ALA A 29 -36.72 -13.12 -24.07
N SER A 30 -37.74 -12.32 -23.76
CA SER A 30 -37.72 -10.86 -23.82
C SER A 30 -38.38 -10.29 -22.56
N SER A 31 -37.70 -9.32 -21.92
CA SER A 31 -38.20 -8.46 -20.82
C SER A 31 -38.93 -9.13 -19.64
N VAL A 32 -38.25 -9.23 -18.50
CA VAL A 32 -38.87 -9.07 -17.17
C VAL A 32 -37.99 -8.12 -16.38
N ASP A 33 -38.59 -7.06 -15.82
CA ASP A 33 -37.90 -6.01 -15.08
C ASP A 33 -38.41 -5.95 -13.63
N SER A 34 -37.60 -5.36 -12.74
CA SER A 34 -37.90 -4.95 -11.36
C SER A 34 -38.26 -6.06 -10.35
N ASN A 35 -37.42 -6.19 -9.32
CA ASN A 35 -37.82 -6.56 -7.97
C ASN A 35 -36.88 -5.85 -6.98
N GLU A 36 -37.41 -4.95 -6.16
CA GLU A 36 -36.59 -4.12 -5.26
C GLU A 36 -35.90 -4.94 -4.16
N VAL A 37 -34.57 -5.04 -4.21
CA VAL A 37 -33.78 -5.51 -3.07
C VAL A 37 -33.61 -4.35 -2.09
N ASN A 38 -34.16 -4.51 -0.88
CA ASN A 38 -34.29 -3.44 0.11
C ASN A 38 -32.91 -2.96 0.64
N SER A 39 -32.32 -1.97 -0.03
CA SER A 39 -30.98 -1.46 0.25
C SER A 39 -30.94 -0.65 1.54
N ASN A 40 -30.27 -1.14 2.60
CA ASN A 40 -29.83 -0.33 3.74
C ASN A 40 -28.92 -1.15 4.71
N ASN A 41 -27.72 -1.58 4.28
CA ASN A 41 -26.58 -1.91 5.18
C ASN A 41 -25.25 -2.37 4.54
N ALA A 42 -24.88 -1.86 3.36
CA ALA A 42 -23.45 -1.86 3.01
C ALA A 42 -22.69 -0.89 3.93
N SER A 43 -21.44 -1.21 4.29
CA SER A 43 -20.45 -0.13 4.39
C SER A 43 -20.19 0.32 2.96
N THR A 44 -20.36 1.62 2.69
CA THR A 44 -20.11 2.24 1.38
C THR A 44 -18.74 1.80 0.88
N ALA A 45 -18.72 1.16 -0.29
CA ALA A 45 -17.59 0.37 -0.76
C ALA A 45 -16.50 1.30 -1.30
N ILE A 46 -15.38 1.38 -0.57
CA ILE A 46 -14.23 2.17 -1.01
C ILE A 46 -13.56 1.52 -2.21
N ASN A 47 -13.11 2.33 -3.16
CA ASN A 47 -12.32 1.88 -4.30
C ASN A 47 -11.06 1.13 -3.85
N GLY A 48 -10.84 -0.06 -4.39
CA GLY A 48 -9.64 -0.85 -4.13
C GLY A 48 -8.39 -0.16 -4.64
N THR A 49 -7.32 -0.16 -3.82
CA THR A 49 -5.98 0.33 -4.22
C THR A 49 -4.88 -0.52 -3.60
N MET A 50 -4.00 -1.03 -4.45
CA MET A 50 -2.87 -1.88 -4.07
C MET A 50 -1.60 -1.02 -3.97
N MET A 51 -0.60 -1.51 -3.25
CA MET A 51 0.75 -0.94 -3.32
C MET A 51 1.81 -2.06 -3.29
N GLN A 52 2.70 -2.06 -4.27
CA GLN A 52 3.94 -2.85 -4.24
C GLN A 52 4.83 -2.23 -3.17
N TYR A 53 4.98 -2.86 -2.01
CA TYR A 53 5.61 -2.22 -0.85
C TYR A 53 7.15 -2.30 -0.84
N PHE A 54 7.81 -2.44 -1.98
CA PHE A 54 9.27 -2.51 -2.08
C PHE A 54 9.79 -1.96 -3.41
N GLU A 55 11.07 -1.60 -3.42
CA GLU A 55 11.88 -1.33 -4.61
C GLU A 55 13.17 -2.16 -4.54
N TRP A 56 13.91 -2.28 -5.63
CA TRP A 56 15.02 -3.21 -5.76
C TRP A 56 16.18 -2.94 -4.79
N ASP A 57 16.59 -1.68 -4.64
CA ASP A 57 17.84 -1.28 -4.00
C ASP A 57 17.77 -1.12 -2.48
N LEU A 58 16.64 -1.48 -1.89
CA LEU A 58 16.38 -1.45 -0.45
C LEU A 58 17.53 -2.04 0.37
N ALA A 59 18.01 -1.24 1.32
CA ALA A 59 19.14 -1.59 2.17
C ALA A 59 18.94 -2.95 2.87
N ASN A 60 19.94 -3.84 2.71
CA ASN A 60 20.00 -5.14 3.38
C ASN A 60 20.31 -5.01 4.90
N ASP A 61 19.39 -4.40 5.66
CA ASP A 61 19.54 -4.16 7.10
C ASP A 61 18.56 -4.98 7.98
N GLY A 62 17.59 -5.66 7.37
CA GLY A 62 16.60 -6.49 8.07
C GLY A 62 15.53 -5.70 8.84
N THR A 63 15.32 -4.41 8.51
CA THR A 63 14.30 -3.58 9.17
C THR A 63 12.97 -3.52 8.42
N HIS A 64 12.90 -3.93 7.15
CA HIS A 64 11.76 -3.72 6.26
C HIS A 64 10.40 -4.20 6.82
N TRP A 65 10.30 -5.42 7.37
CA TRP A 65 9.04 -5.88 8.00
C TRP A 65 8.59 -5.01 9.18
N ASN A 66 9.52 -4.32 9.84
CA ASN A 66 9.22 -3.32 10.87
C ASN A 66 8.82 -1.97 10.24
N LYS A 67 9.23 -1.62 9.01
CA LYS A 67 8.70 -0.45 8.29
C LYS A 67 7.20 -0.66 8.04
N VAL A 68 6.83 -1.77 7.39
CA VAL A 68 5.44 -2.20 7.15
C VAL A 68 4.62 -2.12 8.45
N ALA A 69 5.06 -2.83 9.50
CA ALA A 69 4.34 -2.91 10.78
C ALA A 69 4.21 -1.58 11.55
N ASN A 70 5.02 -0.56 11.25
CA ASN A 70 4.89 0.78 11.85
C ASN A 70 4.04 1.74 11.02
N GLN A 71 3.80 1.46 9.73
CA GLN A 71 3.06 2.35 8.81
C GLN A 71 1.67 1.84 8.41
N ALA A 72 1.28 0.63 8.82
CA ALA A 72 -0.07 0.09 8.55
C ALA A 72 -1.26 0.97 9.01
N ASP A 73 -1.08 1.86 9.99
CA ASP A 73 -2.10 2.84 10.43
C ASP A 73 -2.13 4.05 9.46
N GLU A 74 -0.96 4.51 8.99
CA GLU A 74 -0.77 5.59 8.01
C GLU A 74 -1.31 5.20 6.62
N LEU A 75 -0.96 4.00 6.14
CA LEU A 75 -1.39 3.50 4.83
C LEU A 75 -2.90 3.28 4.75
N ALA A 76 -3.53 2.86 5.86
CA ALA A 76 -4.98 2.69 5.95
C ALA A 76 -5.73 4.02 6.07
N ASP A 77 -5.16 5.02 6.76
CA ASP A 77 -5.73 6.37 6.81
C ASP A 77 -5.56 7.12 5.46
N VAL A 78 -4.53 6.80 4.65
CA VAL A 78 -4.39 7.27 3.24
C VAL A 78 -5.35 6.55 2.28
N GLY A 79 -5.67 5.28 2.53
CA GLY A 79 -6.70 4.54 1.77
C GLY A 79 -6.23 3.30 1.01
N PHE A 80 -5.01 2.80 1.24
CA PHE A 80 -4.57 1.53 0.67
C PHE A 80 -5.39 0.36 1.21
N THR A 81 -5.87 -0.52 0.33
CA THR A 81 -6.70 -1.68 0.70
C THR A 81 -5.91 -2.99 0.70
N ALA A 82 -4.80 -3.07 -0.05
CA ALA A 82 -3.91 -4.22 -0.07
C ALA A 82 -2.44 -3.82 -0.23
N LEU A 83 -1.52 -4.62 0.33
CA LEU A 83 -0.09 -4.55 0.03
C LEU A 83 0.40 -5.84 -0.62
N TRP A 84 1.11 -5.69 -1.73
CA TRP A 84 2.02 -6.72 -2.25
C TRP A 84 3.36 -6.59 -1.52
N LEU A 85 3.76 -7.66 -0.82
CA LEU A 85 5.02 -7.75 -0.09
C LEU A 85 6.03 -8.62 -0.85
N PRO A 86 7.33 -8.27 -0.86
CA PRO A 86 8.37 -9.00 -1.60
C PRO A 86 8.56 -10.43 -1.07
N PRO A 87 9.27 -11.32 -1.82
CA PRO A 87 9.41 -12.71 -1.43
C PRO A 87 9.98 -12.87 -0.02
N ALA A 88 9.21 -13.53 0.86
CA ALA A 88 9.50 -13.54 2.30
C ALA A 88 10.37 -14.70 2.78
N TYR A 89 10.66 -15.65 1.90
CA TYR A 89 11.48 -16.84 2.11
C TYR A 89 12.99 -16.59 1.86
N LYS A 90 13.81 -17.62 2.11
CA LYS A 90 15.27 -17.55 1.98
C LYS A 90 15.66 -17.66 0.51
N GLY A 91 16.26 -16.60 -0.04
CA GLY A 91 16.95 -16.63 -1.34
C GLY A 91 18.40 -17.13 -1.26
N ASN A 92 19.16 -16.93 -2.33
CA ASN A 92 20.55 -17.34 -2.55
C ASN A 92 21.57 -16.46 -1.80
N GLY A 93 21.24 -16.05 -0.58
CA GLY A 93 22.05 -15.19 0.28
C GLY A 93 21.22 -14.24 1.14
N GLN A 94 21.90 -13.43 1.96
CA GLN A 94 21.22 -12.44 2.80
C GLN A 94 20.77 -11.18 2.04
N SER A 95 21.50 -10.83 0.96
CA SER A 95 21.28 -9.62 0.15
C SER A 95 20.29 -9.81 -1.00
N ASP A 96 19.86 -11.06 -1.24
CA ASP A 96 18.92 -11.43 -2.28
C ASP A 96 17.60 -10.63 -2.16
N VAL A 97 17.05 -10.20 -3.30
CA VAL A 97 15.74 -9.54 -3.39
C VAL A 97 14.61 -10.54 -3.08
N GLY A 98 14.87 -11.83 -3.33
CA GLY A 98 13.94 -12.93 -3.05
C GLY A 98 13.81 -13.90 -4.22
N TYR A 99 14.01 -13.40 -5.45
CA TYR A 99 13.88 -14.14 -6.70
C TYR A 99 14.88 -15.28 -6.85
N GLY A 100 16.07 -15.22 -6.22
CA GLY A 100 16.97 -16.37 -6.12
C GLY A 100 16.48 -17.46 -5.15
N ALA A 101 15.24 -17.96 -5.34
CA ALA A 101 14.46 -18.68 -4.34
C ALA A 101 15.07 -20.04 -3.91
N TYR A 102 15.74 -20.06 -2.75
CA TYR A 102 16.37 -21.27 -2.21
C TYR A 102 15.36 -22.14 -1.44
N ASP A 103 14.80 -21.66 -0.33
CA ASP A 103 13.95 -22.47 0.59
C ASP A 103 12.66 -21.75 0.96
N LEU A 104 11.57 -22.13 0.29
CA LEU A 104 10.24 -21.51 0.39
C LEU A 104 9.60 -21.61 1.79
N TYR A 105 10.06 -22.53 2.64
CA TYR A 105 9.60 -22.68 4.03
C TYR A 105 10.44 -21.88 5.04
N ASP A 106 11.61 -21.36 4.65
CA ASP A 106 12.48 -20.55 5.52
C ASP A 106 12.16 -19.06 5.39
N LEU A 107 11.05 -18.65 6.00
CA LEU A 107 10.57 -17.26 6.09
C LEU A 107 11.47 -16.35 6.97
N GLY A 108 12.79 -16.57 6.95
CA GLY A 108 13.74 -15.95 7.87
C GLY A 108 13.66 -16.53 9.29
N GLU A 109 13.66 -17.85 9.42
CA GLU A 109 13.69 -18.58 10.70
C GLU A 109 14.97 -19.40 10.90
N PHE A 110 15.50 -20.01 9.83
CA PHE A 110 16.58 -20.98 9.90
C PHE A 110 17.92 -20.38 9.48
N ASN A 111 19.02 -20.86 10.07
CA ASN A 111 20.36 -20.42 9.69
C ASN A 111 20.81 -21.14 8.41
N GLN A 112 20.50 -20.53 7.26
CA GLN A 112 20.74 -21.08 5.92
C GLN A 112 21.29 -19.98 5.01
N LYS A 113 22.14 -20.36 4.05
CA LYS A 113 22.94 -19.42 3.22
C LYS A 113 23.63 -18.33 4.06
N GLY A 114 24.26 -18.76 5.16
CA GLY A 114 25.03 -17.91 6.08
C GLY A 114 24.19 -17.01 7.00
N THR A 115 22.85 -17.12 7.03
CA THR A 115 22.03 -16.20 7.82
C THR A 115 20.70 -16.77 8.31
N THR A 116 20.20 -16.23 9.42
CA THR A 116 18.82 -16.48 9.90
C THR A 116 17.78 -15.63 9.18
N ARG A 117 18.07 -14.35 8.90
CA ARG A 117 17.08 -13.41 8.32
C ARG A 117 17.16 -13.35 6.80
N THR A 118 16.06 -13.03 6.13
CA THR A 118 16.08 -12.55 4.74
C THR A 118 16.59 -11.10 4.68
N LYS A 119 16.73 -10.51 3.48
CA LYS A 119 16.99 -9.07 3.26
C LYS A 119 16.06 -8.19 4.12
N TYR A 120 14.78 -8.58 4.17
CA TYR A 120 13.69 -7.82 4.80
C TYR A 120 13.53 -8.01 6.31
N GLY A 121 13.85 -9.19 6.85
CA GLY A 121 13.79 -9.47 8.29
C GLY A 121 13.64 -10.94 8.66
N THR A 122 13.13 -11.20 9.86
CA THR A 122 12.85 -12.56 10.38
C THR A 122 11.36 -12.88 10.33
N LYS A 123 11.01 -14.18 10.38
CA LYS A 123 9.64 -14.68 10.36
C LYS A 123 8.72 -14.01 11.38
N ALA A 124 9.22 -13.81 12.60
CA ALA A 124 8.48 -13.15 13.69
C ALA A 124 8.23 -11.65 13.46
N GLN A 125 8.96 -11.02 12.54
CA GLN A 125 8.71 -9.65 12.09
C GLN A 125 7.75 -9.62 10.90
N TYR A 126 7.86 -10.59 9.97
CA TYR A 126 6.94 -10.76 8.85
C TYR A 126 5.50 -11.00 9.32
N LEU A 127 5.27 -11.98 10.19
CA LEU A 127 3.94 -12.25 10.77
C LEU A 127 3.39 -11.04 11.56
N ASN A 128 4.26 -10.30 12.28
CA ASN A 128 3.88 -9.07 12.97
C ASN A 128 3.53 -7.92 11.99
N ALA A 129 4.04 -7.94 10.75
CA ALA A 129 3.66 -7.00 9.71
C ALA A 129 2.26 -7.31 9.17
N ILE A 130 1.99 -8.58 8.87
CA ILE A 130 0.65 -9.05 8.45
C ILE A 130 -0.40 -8.75 9.54
N ASP A 131 -0.12 -9.11 10.79
CA ASP A 131 -0.92 -8.73 11.98
C ASP A 131 -1.27 -7.24 11.96
N ALA A 132 -0.30 -6.36 11.66
CA ALA A 132 -0.49 -4.91 11.70
C ALA A 132 -1.35 -4.39 10.54
N LEU A 133 -1.25 -5.00 9.36
CA LEU A 133 -2.06 -4.69 8.18
C LEU A 133 -3.52 -5.12 8.39
N HIS A 134 -3.74 -6.38 8.80
CA HIS A 134 -5.06 -6.91 9.15
C HIS A 134 -5.74 -6.14 10.28
N ASN A 135 -4.99 -5.69 11.31
CA ASN A 135 -5.56 -4.88 12.39
C ASN A 135 -6.06 -3.49 11.94
N ASN A 136 -5.70 -3.05 10.72
CA ASN A 136 -6.17 -1.82 10.10
C ASN A 136 -7.07 -2.02 8.86
N GLY A 137 -7.26 -3.26 8.41
CA GLY A 137 -8.14 -3.61 7.30
C GLY A 137 -7.44 -3.71 5.93
N ILE A 138 -6.10 -3.72 5.91
CA ILE A 138 -5.31 -3.90 4.69
C ILE A 138 -5.07 -5.40 4.47
N GLN A 139 -5.38 -5.91 3.27
CA GLN A 139 -5.09 -7.27 2.82
C GLN A 139 -3.59 -7.46 2.51
N VAL A 140 -3.11 -8.70 2.59
CA VAL A 140 -1.73 -9.05 2.25
C VAL A 140 -1.66 -10.01 1.08
N TYR A 141 -0.98 -9.57 0.01
CA TYR A 141 -0.58 -10.39 -1.12
C TYR A 141 0.91 -10.74 -1.00
N ALA A 142 1.24 -12.02 -1.00
CA ALA A 142 2.62 -12.48 -0.95
C ALA A 142 3.18 -12.73 -2.35
N ASP A 143 4.48 -12.52 -2.51
CA ASP A 143 5.21 -12.88 -3.73
C ASP A 143 5.47 -14.39 -3.84
N ILE A 144 5.22 -14.95 -5.02
CA ILE A 144 5.25 -16.39 -5.31
C ILE A 144 6.18 -16.65 -6.50
N VAL A 145 7.43 -17.01 -6.18
CA VAL A 145 8.51 -17.33 -7.13
C VAL A 145 8.63 -18.85 -7.21
N LEU A 146 8.20 -19.43 -8.34
CA LEU A 146 8.13 -20.89 -8.52
C LEU A 146 8.83 -21.43 -9.77
N ASN A 147 9.05 -20.62 -10.82
CA ASN A 147 9.72 -21.02 -12.07
C ASN A 147 11.09 -21.68 -11.82
N HIS A 148 11.88 -21.17 -10.87
CA HIS A 148 13.25 -21.64 -10.68
C HIS A 148 13.70 -21.65 -9.22
N LYS A 149 14.79 -22.37 -8.94
CA LYS A 149 15.37 -22.49 -7.61
C LYS A 149 16.83 -22.04 -7.57
N GLY A 150 17.08 -20.94 -6.86
CA GLY A 150 18.40 -20.34 -6.73
C GLY A 150 19.28 -21.02 -5.67
N GLY A 151 20.52 -21.33 -6.05
CA GLY A 151 21.60 -21.68 -5.12
C GLY A 151 21.38 -22.99 -4.34
N ALA A 152 21.53 -24.13 -4.99
CA ALA A 152 21.56 -25.45 -4.33
C ALA A 152 22.64 -25.58 -3.24
N ASP A 153 22.59 -26.67 -2.48
CA ASP A 153 23.57 -26.99 -1.42
C ASP A 153 24.78 -27.78 -1.96
N SER A 154 24.60 -28.51 -3.06
CA SER A 154 25.67 -29.11 -3.87
C SER A 154 25.22 -29.28 -5.33
N TYR A 155 26.16 -29.52 -6.23
CA TYR A 155 25.86 -30.02 -7.56
C TYR A 155 25.83 -31.56 -7.58
N GLU A 156 25.14 -32.13 -8.55
CA GLU A 156 25.20 -33.56 -8.90
C GLU A 156 25.66 -33.75 -10.37
N THR A 157 25.96 -34.99 -10.76
CA THR A 157 26.22 -35.29 -12.19
C THR A 157 24.91 -35.59 -12.88
N VAL A 158 24.59 -34.80 -13.90
CA VAL A 158 23.38 -34.96 -14.73
C VAL A 158 23.79 -35.05 -16.19
N ASN A 159 23.17 -35.95 -16.94
CA ASN A 159 23.37 -36.05 -18.38
C ASN A 159 22.43 -35.06 -19.08
N ALA A 160 22.98 -34.09 -19.80
CA ALA A 160 22.25 -32.94 -20.32
C ALA A 160 22.70 -32.55 -21.73
N ILE A 161 21.80 -31.92 -22.50
CA ILE A 161 22.05 -31.41 -23.86
C ILE A 161 22.00 -29.88 -23.83
N GLN A 162 22.98 -29.24 -24.47
CA GLN A 162 22.95 -27.79 -24.66
C GLN A 162 21.93 -27.41 -25.75
N VAL A 163 21.12 -26.38 -25.51
CA VAL A 163 20.12 -25.86 -26.46
C VAL A 163 20.43 -24.44 -26.94
N ASN A 164 19.80 -24.04 -28.04
CA ASN A 164 19.98 -22.72 -28.64
C ASN A 164 19.23 -21.65 -27.82
N GLY A 165 19.95 -20.60 -27.38
CA GLY A 165 19.39 -19.48 -26.62
C GLY A 165 18.24 -18.74 -27.31
N GLY A 166 18.15 -18.78 -28.64
CA GLY A 166 17.04 -18.23 -29.44
C GLY A 166 16.02 -19.25 -29.95
N ASN A 167 16.21 -20.55 -29.67
CA ASN A 167 15.24 -21.62 -29.98
C ASN A 167 15.46 -22.79 -29.02
N ARG A 168 14.73 -22.85 -27.90
CA ARG A 168 15.04 -23.77 -26.80
C ARG A 168 14.71 -25.23 -27.14
N THR A 169 13.96 -25.46 -28.21
CA THR A 169 13.71 -26.80 -28.78
C THR A 169 14.89 -27.34 -29.60
N GLN A 170 15.79 -26.47 -30.07
CA GLN A 170 16.93 -26.84 -30.92
C GLN A 170 18.17 -27.15 -30.07
N THR A 171 18.68 -28.38 -30.18
CA THR A 171 19.95 -28.80 -29.58
C THR A 171 21.16 -28.25 -30.35
N THR A 172 22.20 -27.80 -29.63
CA THR A 172 23.44 -27.25 -30.22
C THR A 172 24.67 -28.13 -29.97
N GLY A 173 24.49 -29.34 -29.44
CA GLY A 173 25.55 -30.30 -29.16
C GLY A 173 24.99 -31.67 -28.80
N SER A 174 25.89 -32.64 -28.57
CA SER A 174 25.54 -33.96 -28.03
C SER A 174 25.25 -33.89 -26.51
N ALA A 175 24.52 -34.88 -26.00
CA ALA A 175 24.37 -35.05 -24.55
C ALA A 175 25.75 -35.26 -23.89
N LYS A 176 25.96 -34.63 -22.72
CA LYS A 176 27.17 -34.74 -21.90
C LYS A 176 26.84 -34.73 -20.40
N ASP A 177 27.72 -35.29 -19.59
CA ASP A 177 27.60 -35.30 -18.14
C ASP A 177 28.09 -33.96 -17.55
N ILE A 178 27.17 -33.04 -17.28
CA ILE A 178 27.45 -31.74 -16.63
C ILE A 178 27.51 -31.88 -15.10
N GLY A 179 27.97 -30.84 -14.40
CA GLY A 179 27.77 -30.66 -12.96
C GLY A 179 26.65 -29.66 -12.70
N ALA A 180 25.43 -30.12 -12.44
CA ALA A 180 24.24 -29.28 -12.29
C ALA A 180 23.95 -28.97 -10.81
N TRP A 181 23.70 -27.69 -10.48
CA TRP A 181 23.42 -27.24 -9.10
C TRP A 181 21.95 -27.46 -8.71
N THR A 182 21.57 -28.73 -8.55
CA THR A 182 20.18 -29.16 -8.31
C THR A 182 19.90 -29.78 -6.94
N VAL A 183 20.90 -29.98 -6.07
CA VAL A 183 20.68 -30.67 -4.79
C VAL A 183 20.31 -29.70 -3.65
N PHE A 184 19.05 -29.68 -3.23
CA PHE A 184 18.58 -28.83 -2.11
C PHE A 184 18.22 -29.69 -0.89
N ASN A 185 19.08 -29.64 0.14
CA ASN A 185 18.94 -30.45 1.35
C ASN A 185 18.30 -29.69 2.52
N PHE A 186 18.38 -28.35 2.52
CA PHE A 186 17.82 -27.48 3.57
C PHE A 186 18.36 -27.80 4.97
N SER A 187 19.66 -28.01 5.10
CA SER A 187 20.29 -28.57 6.31
C SER A 187 20.05 -27.76 7.59
N GLY A 188 19.78 -26.44 7.49
CA GLY A 188 19.44 -25.60 8.64
C GLY A 188 17.96 -25.66 9.06
N ARG A 189 17.06 -26.03 8.15
CA ARG A 189 15.64 -26.35 8.42
C ARG A 189 15.41 -27.84 8.72
N ASN A 190 16.30 -28.70 8.22
CA ASN A 190 16.17 -30.15 8.18
C ASN A 190 14.83 -30.57 7.56
N ASN A 191 13.96 -31.26 8.32
CA ASN A 191 12.65 -31.72 7.88
C ASN A 191 11.50 -31.00 8.59
N LYS A 192 11.73 -29.77 9.07
CA LYS A 192 10.66 -28.95 9.66
C LYS A 192 9.80 -28.34 8.55
N TYR A 193 8.49 -28.37 8.78
CA TYR A 193 7.41 -28.05 7.83
C TYR A 193 7.27 -29.06 6.68
N SER A 194 8.30 -29.24 5.86
CA SER A 194 8.36 -30.29 4.83
C SER A 194 9.66 -31.08 4.93
N SER A 195 9.60 -32.39 4.65
CA SER A 195 10.75 -33.29 4.50
C SER A 195 11.26 -33.41 3.07
N PHE A 196 10.64 -32.73 2.10
CA PHE A 196 11.02 -32.77 0.69
C PHE A 196 12.47 -32.31 0.46
N LYS A 197 13.13 -32.90 -0.54
CA LYS A 197 14.52 -32.64 -0.95
C LYS A 197 14.57 -32.60 -2.47
N TRP A 198 15.06 -31.49 -3.03
CA TRP A 198 15.14 -31.34 -4.48
C TRP A 198 16.46 -31.92 -4.98
N ASN A 199 16.41 -32.48 -6.18
CA ASN A 199 17.52 -33.06 -6.95
C ASN A 199 17.15 -32.98 -8.43
N SER A 200 18.05 -33.40 -9.33
CA SER A 200 17.93 -33.35 -10.79
C SER A 200 16.64 -33.93 -11.41
N ASN A 201 15.85 -34.74 -10.70
CA ASN A 201 14.58 -35.26 -11.21
C ASN A 201 13.43 -34.24 -11.18
N HIS A 202 13.59 -33.13 -10.47
CA HIS A 202 12.57 -32.10 -10.18
C HIS A 202 12.79 -30.79 -10.97
N PHE A 203 13.64 -30.87 -11.99
CA PHE A 203 14.07 -29.74 -12.80
C PHE A 203 14.27 -30.21 -14.24
N ASP A 204 14.01 -29.33 -15.21
CA ASP A 204 14.23 -29.63 -16.63
C ASP A 204 15.55 -29.08 -17.16
N GLY A 205 16.12 -28.04 -16.54
CA GLY A 205 17.40 -27.49 -16.99
C GLY A 205 18.17 -26.60 -16.02
N VAL A 206 19.37 -26.22 -16.46
CA VAL A 206 20.28 -25.26 -15.79
C VAL A 206 21.08 -24.41 -16.78
N ASP A 207 21.55 -23.25 -16.33
CA ASP A 207 22.41 -22.33 -17.08
C ASP A 207 23.93 -22.62 -16.96
N TYR A 208 24.35 -23.52 -16.08
CA TYR A 208 25.75 -23.66 -15.70
C TYR A 208 26.24 -25.11 -15.53
N ASP A 209 27.33 -25.45 -16.23
CA ASP A 209 28.08 -26.68 -16.02
C ASP A 209 29.26 -26.44 -15.07
N GLN A 210 29.15 -26.93 -13.83
CA GLN A 210 30.20 -26.80 -12.81
C GLN A 210 31.48 -27.60 -13.13
N LYS A 211 31.44 -28.61 -14.02
CA LYS A 211 32.64 -29.38 -14.38
C LYS A 211 33.56 -28.62 -15.34
N THR A 212 32.98 -27.89 -16.29
CA THR A 212 33.72 -27.11 -17.29
C THR A 212 33.69 -25.60 -17.02
N SER A 213 33.02 -25.16 -15.96
CA SER A 213 32.77 -23.74 -15.62
C SER A 213 32.15 -22.96 -16.79
N THR A 214 31.17 -23.55 -17.46
CA THR A 214 30.61 -23.02 -18.72
C THR A 214 29.15 -22.61 -18.56
N ASN A 215 28.85 -21.34 -18.83
CA ASN A 215 27.49 -20.83 -18.95
C ASN A 215 26.90 -21.24 -20.31
N ALA A 216 25.79 -21.97 -20.33
CA ALA A 216 24.94 -22.24 -21.49
C ALA A 216 23.61 -22.85 -21.00
N ILE A 217 22.51 -22.69 -21.76
CA ILE A 217 21.25 -23.35 -21.40
C ILE A 217 21.40 -24.86 -21.68
N TYR A 218 21.28 -25.67 -20.63
CA TYR A 218 21.28 -27.13 -20.67
C TYR A 218 19.92 -27.67 -20.27
N ARG A 219 19.28 -28.42 -21.16
CA ARG A 219 18.13 -29.27 -20.81
C ARG A 219 18.63 -30.64 -20.39
N PHE A 220 18.05 -31.24 -19.37
CA PHE A 220 18.40 -32.61 -18.98
C PHE A 220 17.95 -33.61 -20.05
N ASN A 221 18.74 -34.65 -20.29
CA ASN A 221 18.58 -35.51 -21.48
C ASN A 221 17.30 -36.38 -21.40
N ASN A 222 16.85 -36.70 -20.19
CA ASN A 222 15.60 -37.41 -19.91
C ASN A 222 14.39 -36.49 -19.70
N LYS A 223 14.51 -35.21 -20.07
CA LYS A 223 13.52 -34.15 -19.81
C LYS A 223 13.09 -33.43 -21.07
N SER A 224 11.97 -32.71 -20.96
CA SER A 224 11.42 -31.81 -21.97
C SER A 224 11.64 -30.35 -21.51
N TRP A 225 10.90 -29.42 -22.10
CA TRP A 225 10.57 -28.12 -21.49
C TRP A 225 9.04 -28.11 -21.35
N ASP A 226 8.52 -27.48 -20.31
CA ASP A 226 7.07 -27.45 -20.03
C ASP A 226 6.29 -26.74 -21.16
N SER A 227 4.99 -27.06 -21.27
CA SER A 227 4.08 -26.45 -22.24
C SER A 227 2.60 -26.66 -21.89
N PRO A 228 1.75 -25.63 -22.03
CA PRO A 228 2.02 -24.35 -22.70
C PRO A 228 2.78 -23.31 -21.86
N VAL A 229 3.71 -22.63 -22.52
CA VAL A 229 4.49 -21.47 -22.01
C VAL A 229 4.57 -20.39 -23.12
N ASP A 230 5.21 -19.23 -22.86
CA ASP A 230 5.41 -18.23 -23.92
C ASP A 230 6.27 -18.78 -25.09
N SER A 231 5.80 -18.57 -26.33
CA SER A 231 6.45 -19.01 -27.58
C SER A 231 7.66 -18.17 -28.04
N GLU A 232 8.03 -17.12 -27.31
CA GLU A 232 9.25 -16.35 -27.55
C GLU A 232 10.48 -17.26 -27.40
N ASN A 233 11.41 -17.24 -28.36
CA ASN A 233 12.49 -18.23 -28.47
C ASN A 233 11.97 -19.69 -28.66
N VAL A 234 10.79 -19.82 -29.29
CA VAL A 234 10.00 -21.05 -29.57
C VAL A 234 9.40 -21.72 -28.33
N ASN A 235 10.12 -21.70 -27.20
CA ASN A 235 9.63 -22.04 -25.87
C ASN A 235 10.44 -21.18 -24.86
N TYR A 236 9.74 -20.54 -23.94
CA TYR A 236 10.32 -19.71 -22.88
C TYR A 236 10.04 -20.23 -21.47
N ASP A 237 10.01 -21.54 -21.29
CA ASP A 237 10.12 -22.19 -19.98
C ASP A 237 11.43 -21.72 -19.29
N TYR A 238 12.58 -22.10 -19.85
CA TYR A 238 13.88 -21.75 -19.28
C TYR A 238 14.15 -20.24 -19.18
N LEU A 239 14.30 -19.79 -17.94
CA LEU A 239 14.70 -18.43 -17.58
C LEU A 239 16.09 -18.35 -16.91
N MET A 240 16.28 -18.97 -15.73
CA MET A 240 17.53 -18.88 -14.95
C MET A 240 17.65 -19.94 -13.84
N TYR A 241 18.86 -20.16 -13.30
CA TYR A 241 19.15 -21.09 -12.20
C TYR A 241 18.79 -22.55 -12.52
N ALA A 242 18.15 -23.27 -11.58
CA ALA A 242 17.60 -24.62 -11.80
C ALA A 242 16.10 -24.49 -12.01
N ASP A 243 15.67 -24.82 -13.22
CA ASP A 243 14.37 -24.56 -13.82
C ASP A 243 13.39 -25.67 -13.42
N VAL A 244 12.27 -25.32 -12.78
CA VAL A 244 11.38 -26.26 -12.09
C VAL A 244 10.46 -26.96 -13.07
N ASP A 245 10.44 -28.29 -12.99
CA ASP A 245 9.65 -29.15 -13.87
C ASP A 245 8.24 -29.37 -13.30
N PHE A 246 7.23 -28.84 -13.98
CA PHE A 246 5.81 -28.88 -13.56
C PHE A 246 5.08 -30.11 -14.12
N ASP A 247 5.59 -30.76 -15.19
CA ASP A 247 5.17 -32.11 -15.63
C ASP A 247 5.32 -33.16 -14.49
N ASN A 248 6.19 -32.91 -13.50
CA ASN A 248 6.45 -33.80 -12.37
C ASN A 248 5.45 -33.66 -11.21
N ALA A 249 4.64 -34.70 -11.04
CA ALA A 249 3.65 -34.81 -9.97
C ALA A 249 4.21 -34.64 -8.54
N ASP A 250 5.46 -35.02 -8.23
CA ASP A 250 6.03 -34.81 -6.89
C ASP A 250 6.33 -33.32 -6.64
N VAL A 251 6.75 -32.57 -7.66
CA VAL A 251 6.92 -31.11 -7.61
C VAL A 251 5.56 -30.44 -7.39
N VAL A 252 4.59 -30.74 -8.25
CA VAL A 252 3.25 -30.15 -8.20
C VAL A 252 2.57 -30.40 -6.85
N ASN A 253 2.72 -31.59 -6.28
CA ASN A 253 2.19 -31.90 -4.95
C ASN A 253 2.92 -31.16 -3.81
N GLU A 254 4.25 -31.04 -3.83
CA GLU A 254 4.99 -30.27 -2.83
C GLU A 254 4.67 -28.76 -2.92
N LEU A 255 4.50 -28.21 -4.12
CA LEU A 255 4.14 -26.79 -4.30
C LEU A 255 2.70 -26.48 -3.85
N LYS A 256 1.75 -27.42 -4.05
CA LYS A 256 0.40 -27.34 -3.45
C LYS A 256 0.44 -27.45 -1.93
N ALA A 257 1.25 -28.35 -1.38
CA ALA A 257 1.44 -28.50 0.08
C ALA A 257 2.08 -27.25 0.70
N TRP A 258 3.09 -26.66 0.05
CA TRP A 258 3.71 -25.41 0.46
C TRP A 258 2.72 -24.23 0.41
N GLY A 259 1.95 -24.10 -0.67
CA GLY A 259 0.97 -23.01 -0.81
C GLY A 259 -0.09 -23.03 0.29
N ASP A 260 -0.63 -24.22 0.58
CA ASP A 260 -1.60 -24.46 1.66
C ASP A 260 -1.00 -24.12 3.03
N TRP A 261 0.21 -24.62 3.31
CA TRP A 261 0.96 -24.28 4.51
C TRP A 261 1.17 -22.76 4.63
N TYR A 262 1.56 -22.08 3.55
CA TYR A 262 1.91 -20.66 3.59
C TYR A 262 0.69 -19.77 3.80
N VAL A 263 -0.45 -20.08 3.15
CA VAL A 263 -1.70 -19.34 3.34
C VAL A 263 -2.24 -19.45 4.77
N ASP A 264 -2.22 -20.63 5.40
CA ASP A 264 -2.60 -20.76 6.81
C ASP A 264 -1.57 -20.10 7.74
N PHE A 265 -0.29 -20.48 7.60
CA PHE A 265 0.79 -20.10 8.51
C PHE A 265 1.05 -18.59 8.53
N ALA A 266 0.89 -17.91 7.38
CA ALA A 266 1.00 -16.45 7.27
C ALA A 266 -0.37 -15.74 7.17
N SER A 267 -1.49 -16.48 7.16
CA SER A 267 -2.87 -15.97 7.08
C SER A 267 -3.17 -15.11 5.83
N LEU A 268 -2.48 -15.38 4.71
CA LEU A 268 -2.48 -14.57 3.47
C LEU A 268 -3.85 -14.39 2.83
N ASP A 269 -4.06 -13.28 2.13
CA ASP A 269 -5.34 -12.94 1.47
C ASP A 269 -5.30 -13.06 -0.06
N GLY A 270 -4.11 -13.25 -0.62
CA GLY A 270 -3.86 -13.31 -2.07
C GLY A 270 -2.38 -13.38 -2.40
N PHE A 271 -2.05 -13.20 -3.69
CA PHE A 271 -0.71 -13.41 -4.24
C PHE A 271 -0.35 -12.41 -5.35
N ARG A 272 0.94 -12.13 -5.49
CA ARG A 272 1.56 -11.78 -6.78
C ARG A 272 2.35 -13.00 -7.23
N LEU A 273 2.16 -13.40 -8.48
CA LEU A 273 2.84 -14.54 -9.10
C LEU A 273 3.96 -14.00 -10.01
N ASP A 274 5.17 -14.47 -9.79
CA ASP A 274 6.38 -14.09 -10.50
C ASP A 274 6.51 -14.84 -11.82
N ALA A 275 7.05 -14.19 -12.86
CA ALA A 275 7.53 -14.85 -14.07
C ALA A 275 6.51 -15.78 -14.79
N VAL A 276 5.21 -15.49 -14.74
CA VAL A 276 4.17 -16.49 -15.10
C VAL A 276 4.12 -16.89 -16.59
N LYS A 277 4.90 -16.22 -17.45
CA LYS A 277 5.10 -16.60 -18.85
C LYS A 277 6.14 -17.71 -19.04
N HIS A 278 6.86 -18.06 -17.97
CA HIS A 278 7.96 -19.02 -17.82
C HIS A 278 7.58 -20.22 -16.92
N ILE A 279 6.28 -20.52 -16.83
CA ILE A 279 5.69 -21.58 -16.02
C ILE A 279 4.53 -22.13 -16.85
N ASP A 280 4.28 -23.44 -16.80
CA ASP A 280 3.09 -24.05 -17.39
C ASP A 280 1.82 -23.28 -16.97
N PHE A 281 1.04 -22.83 -17.96
CA PHE A 281 -0.17 -22.04 -17.72
C PHE A 281 -1.19 -22.83 -16.87
N ASP A 282 -1.31 -24.15 -17.07
CA ASP A 282 -2.27 -25.00 -16.35
C ASP A 282 -1.94 -25.11 -14.86
N PHE A 283 -0.64 -25.12 -14.49
CA PHE A 283 -0.20 -25.25 -13.10
C PHE A 283 -0.82 -24.19 -12.18
N TYR A 284 -0.83 -22.92 -12.58
CA TYR A 284 -1.37 -21.86 -11.74
C TYR A 284 -2.89 -21.87 -11.64
N GLU A 285 -3.61 -22.34 -12.68
CA GLU A 285 -5.05 -22.57 -12.54
C GLU A 285 -5.32 -23.67 -11.51
N GLU A 286 -4.65 -24.81 -11.60
CA GLU A 286 -4.90 -25.94 -10.71
C GLU A 286 -4.47 -25.61 -9.26
N TRP A 287 -3.31 -24.96 -9.08
CA TRP A 287 -2.78 -24.54 -7.78
C TRP A 287 -3.70 -23.52 -7.09
N LEU A 288 -4.14 -22.47 -7.79
CA LEU A 288 -5.07 -21.50 -7.21
C LEU A 288 -6.45 -22.10 -6.94
N THR A 289 -6.96 -22.94 -7.84
CA THR A 289 -8.25 -23.61 -7.67
C THR A 289 -8.23 -24.54 -6.46
N TYR A 290 -7.15 -25.30 -6.26
CA TYR A 290 -6.93 -26.10 -5.05
C TYR A 290 -6.94 -25.24 -3.77
N LEU A 291 -6.16 -24.15 -3.73
CA LEU A 291 -6.06 -23.30 -2.53
C LEU A 291 -7.36 -22.56 -2.21
N ARG A 292 -8.07 -22.04 -3.22
CA ARG A 292 -9.38 -21.37 -3.06
C ARG A 292 -10.43 -22.34 -2.51
N ASN A 293 -10.56 -23.51 -3.13
CA ASN A 293 -11.48 -24.56 -2.69
C ASN A 293 -11.18 -25.06 -1.27
N LYS A 294 -9.89 -25.19 -0.91
CA LYS A 294 -9.47 -25.69 0.40
C LYS A 294 -9.64 -24.67 1.53
N THR A 295 -9.41 -23.39 1.25
CA THR A 295 -9.46 -22.32 2.27
C THR A 295 -10.81 -21.61 2.37
N GLY A 296 -11.63 -21.67 1.33
CA GLY A 296 -12.85 -20.85 1.21
C GLY A 296 -12.56 -19.35 1.09
N LYS A 297 -11.32 -18.95 0.82
CA LYS A 297 -10.92 -17.57 0.51
C LYS A 297 -10.95 -17.34 -1.01
N GLU A 298 -11.19 -16.09 -1.40
CA GLU A 298 -11.07 -15.61 -2.78
C GLU A 298 -9.63 -15.75 -3.33
N LEU A 299 -8.62 -15.48 -2.49
CA LEU A 299 -7.20 -15.45 -2.87
C LEU A 299 -6.99 -14.66 -4.18
N PHE A 300 -7.21 -13.34 -4.10
CA PHE A 300 -6.92 -12.43 -5.21
C PHE A 300 -5.49 -12.67 -5.71
N SER A 301 -5.31 -12.84 -7.01
CA SER A 301 -4.04 -13.27 -7.58
C SER A 301 -3.74 -12.48 -8.85
N VAL A 302 -2.59 -11.81 -8.88
CA VAL A 302 -2.09 -11.11 -10.07
C VAL A 302 -0.82 -11.79 -10.59
N GLY A 303 -0.81 -12.15 -11.88
CA GLY A 303 0.35 -12.68 -12.59
C GLY A 303 1.16 -11.57 -13.26
N GLU A 304 2.49 -11.71 -13.18
CA GLU A 304 3.43 -10.90 -13.95
C GLU A 304 3.78 -11.63 -15.26
N TYR A 305 2.97 -11.39 -16.29
CA TYR A 305 3.23 -11.81 -17.66
C TYR A 305 3.90 -10.63 -18.40
N TRP A 306 5.24 -10.56 -18.39
CA TRP A 306 5.92 -9.41 -18.99
C TRP A 306 5.94 -9.46 -20.53
N SER A 307 4.97 -8.78 -21.13
CA SER A 307 4.85 -8.53 -22.56
C SER A 307 4.10 -7.22 -22.85
N GLY A 308 4.56 -6.47 -23.85
CA GLY A 308 3.81 -5.34 -24.41
C GLY A 308 2.76 -5.75 -25.45
N ASP A 309 2.69 -7.04 -25.83
CA ASP A 309 1.67 -7.56 -26.76
C ASP A 309 0.44 -8.02 -25.99
N LEU A 310 -0.63 -7.24 -26.09
CA LEU A 310 -1.93 -7.54 -25.48
C LEU A 310 -2.51 -8.90 -25.88
N ASN A 311 -2.20 -9.41 -27.07
CA ASN A 311 -2.72 -10.70 -27.52
C ASN A 311 -2.18 -11.83 -26.65
N LYS A 312 -0.92 -11.77 -26.21
CA LYS A 312 -0.32 -12.73 -25.28
C LYS A 312 -0.98 -12.69 -23.90
N LEU A 313 -1.24 -11.50 -23.37
CA LEU A 313 -1.91 -11.32 -22.07
C LEU A 313 -3.35 -11.88 -22.11
N ASN A 314 -4.10 -11.58 -23.18
CA ASN A 314 -5.44 -12.13 -23.37
C ASN A 314 -5.43 -13.64 -23.66
N ASN A 315 -4.41 -14.18 -24.33
CA ASN A 315 -4.24 -15.63 -24.49
C ASN A 315 -4.05 -16.30 -23.12
N TYR A 316 -3.10 -15.84 -22.31
CA TYR A 316 -2.87 -16.40 -20.97
C TYR A 316 -4.12 -16.34 -20.08
N ILE A 317 -4.86 -15.22 -20.11
CA ILE A 317 -6.14 -15.09 -19.39
C ILE A 317 -7.20 -16.07 -19.92
N THR A 318 -7.15 -16.43 -21.21
CA THR A 318 -8.09 -17.39 -21.82
C THR A 318 -7.75 -18.83 -21.47
N GLU A 319 -6.50 -19.25 -21.64
CA GLU A 319 -6.05 -20.62 -21.29
C GLU A 319 -6.30 -20.91 -19.81
N THR A 320 -5.91 -19.99 -18.92
CA THR A 320 -6.06 -20.13 -17.45
C THR A 320 -7.46 -19.82 -16.92
N ASN A 321 -8.50 -19.88 -17.78
CA ASN A 321 -9.91 -19.63 -17.48
C ASN A 321 -10.18 -18.35 -16.66
N GLY A 322 -9.35 -17.33 -16.81
CA GLY A 322 -9.39 -16.08 -16.04
C GLY A 322 -9.15 -16.24 -14.54
N THR A 323 -8.43 -17.29 -14.11
CA THR A 323 -8.16 -17.60 -12.69
C THR A 323 -7.29 -16.55 -11.97
N THR A 324 -6.55 -15.75 -12.74
CA THR A 324 -5.74 -14.61 -12.28
C THR A 324 -6.17 -13.31 -12.96
N SER A 325 -5.80 -12.18 -12.37
CA SER A 325 -5.59 -10.92 -13.07
C SER A 325 -4.15 -10.85 -13.59
N LEU A 326 -3.82 -9.95 -14.51
CA LEU A 326 -2.43 -9.69 -14.94
C LEU A 326 -2.07 -8.21 -14.74
N PHE A 327 -0.77 -7.93 -14.60
CA PHE A 327 -0.28 -6.55 -14.66
C PHE A 327 -0.42 -5.98 -16.09
N ASP A 328 -0.88 -4.73 -16.20
CA ASP A 328 -1.06 -4.06 -17.50
C ASP A 328 0.26 -3.48 -18.03
N VAL A 329 1.16 -4.39 -18.44
CA VAL A 329 2.47 -4.05 -19.02
C VAL A 329 2.35 -3.24 -20.33
N PRO A 330 1.35 -3.46 -21.22
CA PRO A 330 1.10 -2.56 -22.34
C PRO A 330 0.76 -1.12 -21.91
N LEU A 331 -0.06 -0.91 -20.87
CA LEU A 331 -0.31 0.44 -20.33
C LEU A 331 0.97 1.08 -19.77
N HIS A 332 1.79 0.32 -19.05
CA HIS A 332 3.10 0.82 -18.59
C HIS A 332 3.97 1.30 -19.76
N TYR A 333 4.03 0.55 -20.86
CA TYR A 333 4.77 0.99 -22.06
C TYR A 333 4.14 2.21 -22.76
N ASN A 334 2.81 2.36 -22.78
CA ASN A 334 2.14 3.58 -23.26
C ASN A 334 2.50 4.79 -22.39
N LEU A 335 2.47 4.65 -21.05
CA LEU A 335 2.86 5.71 -20.10
C LEU A 335 4.34 6.09 -20.25
N TYR A 336 5.23 5.09 -20.41
CA TYR A 336 6.64 5.31 -20.68
C TYR A 336 6.86 6.06 -22.00
N ALA A 337 6.21 5.63 -23.09
CA ALA A 337 6.29 6.26 -24.40
C ALA A 337 5.81 7.72 -24.37
N ALA A 338 4.66 8.00 -23.75
CA ALA A 338 4.14 9.36 -23.59
C ALA A 338 5.11 10.25 -22.79
N SER A 339 5.66 9.75 -21.68
CA SER A 339 6.61 10.50 -20.84
C SER A 339 7.94 10.84 -21.53
N ASN A 340 8.28 10.16 -22.62
CA ASN A 340 9.45 10.42 -23.47
C ASN A 340 9.08 11.05 -24.84
N GLY A 341 7.78 11.22 -25.13
CA GLY A 341 7.28 11.77 -26.40
C GLY A 341 7.29 13.30 -26.49
N GLY A 342 7.40 14.00 -25.34
CA GLY A 342 7.62 15.45 -25.29
C GLY A 342 6.54 16.30 -25.98
N GLY A 343 5.25 16.00 -25.76
CA GLY A 343 4.14 16.68 -26.45
C GLY A 343 3.88 16.19 -27.87
N SER A 344 4.52 15.09 -28.29
CA SER A 344 4.33 14.46 -29.60
C SER A 344 3.72 13.05 -29.51
N TYR A 345 3.33 12.58 -28.32
CA TYR A 345 2.59 11.34 -28.17
C TYR A 345 1.09 11.63 -28.36
N ASP A 346 0.41 10.90 -29.24
CA ASP A 346 -1.03 11.11 -29.44
C ASP A 346 -1.81 10.48 -28.26
N MET A 347 -2.10 11.31 -27.25
CA MET A 347 -2.71 10.96 -25.96
C MET A 347 -4.09 10.28 -26.09
N ARG A 348 -4.75 10.38 -27.25
CA ARG A 348 -5.96 9.61 -27.56
C ARG A 348 -5.71 8.10 -27.54
N ASN A 349 -4.47 7.69 -27.77
CA ASN A 349 -4.04 6.30 -27.82
C ASN A 349 -3.49 5.78 -26.48
N ILE A 350 -3.48 6.57 -25.39
CA ILE A 350 -2.84 6.16 -24.11
C ILE A 350 -3.45 4.87 -23.52
N LEU A 351 -4.74 4.61 -23.79
CA LEU A 351 -5.44 3.37 -23.42
C LEU A 351 -5.53 2.33 -24.57
N SER A 352 -5.10 2.66 -25.78
CA SER A 352 -5.14 1.74 -26.92
C SER A 352 -4.14 0.59 -26.75
N GLY A 353 -4.57 -0.63 -27.04
CA GLY A 353 -3.75 -1.83 -26.87
C GLY A 353 -3.48 -2.22 -25.41
N THR A 354 -4.23 -1.69 -24.44
CA THR A 354 -4.03 -1.98 -23.01
C THR A 354 -4.92 -3.11 -22.48
N LEU A 355 -4.48 -3.76 -21.40
CA LEU A 355 -5.31 -4.76 -20.73
C LEU A 355 -6.51 -4.11 -20.03
N VAL A 356 -6.37 -2.91 -19.48
CA VAL A 356 -7.49 -2.19 -18.84
C VAL A 356 -8.59 -1.81 -19.83
N ALA A 357 -8.26 -1.47 -21.07
CA ALA A 357 -9.25 -1.15 -22.10
C ALA A 357 -9.97 -2.38 -22.68
N SER A 358 -9.38 -3.57 -22.58
CA SER A 358 -9.92 -4.81 -23.17
C SER A 358 -10.51 -5.79 -22.15
N ASN A 359 -9.98 -5.80 -20.92
CA ASN A 359 -10.42 -6.67 -19.83
C ASN A 359 -10.26 -5.95 -18.46
N PRO A 360 -11.05 -4.89 -18.18
CA PRO A 360 -10.87 -4.01 -17.03
C PRO A 360 -10.95 -4.73 -15.66
N MET A 361 -11.68 -5.86 -15.59
CA MET A 361 -11.80 -6.68 -14.38
C MET A 361 -10.60 -7.62 -14.15
N LYS A 362 -9.68 -7.71 -15.11
CA LYS A 362 -8.45 -8.53 -15.03
C LYS A 362 -7.16 -7.71 -15.12
N ALA A 363 -7.25 -6.40 -15.30
CA ALA A 363 -6.11 -5.50 -15.32
C ALA A 363 -5.68 -5.02 -13.92
N VAL A 364 -4.40 -5.22 -13.57
CA VAL A 364 -3.73 -4.50 -12.48
C VAL A 364 -2.85 -3.42 -13.10
N THR A 365 -3.36 -2.20 -13.13
CA THR A 365 -2.70 -1.04 -13.76
C THR A 365 -1.62 -0.47 -12.83
N PHE A 366 -0.44 -0.17 -13.36
CA PHE A 366 0.68 0.39 -12.60
C PHE A 366 1.43 1.45 -13.44
N VAL A 367 2.20 2.31 -12.77
CA VAL A 367 3.03 3.33 -13.45
C VAL A 367 4.45 2.80 -13.65
N ASP A 368 5.07 2.29 -12.59
CA ASP A 368 6.40 1.69 -12.56
C ASP A 368 6.44 0.55 -11.54
N ASN A 369 7.45 -0.33 -11.63
CA ASN A 369 7.67 -1.43 -10.70
C ASN A 369 9.17 -1.56 -10.33
N HIS A 370 9.57 -2.70 -9.75
CA HIS A 370 10.97 -2.92 -9.34
C HIS A 370 11.92 -3.35 -10.48
N ASP A 371 11.41 -3.59 -11.68
CA ASP A 371 12.17 -4.03 -12.86
C ASP A 371 12.27 -2.92 -13.93
N SER A 372 11.25 -2.05 -14.00
CA SER A 372 11.27 -0.82 -14.81
C SER A 372 12.14 0.28 -14.19
N GLN A 373 12.41 0.24 -12.88
CA GLN A 373 13.22 1.26 -12.20
C GLN A 373 14.68 1.34 -12.73
N PRO A 374 15.37 2.49 -12.59
CA PRO A 374 16.71 2.69 -13.13
C PRO A 374 17.74 1.64 -12.68
N GLY A 375 18.48 1.10 -13.65
CA GLY A 375 19.56 0.14 -13.46
C GLY A 375 19.14 -1.33 -13.34
N GLN A 376 17.90 -1.69 -13.71
CA GLN A 376 17.37 -3.06 -13.63
C GLN A 376 17.12 -3.68 -15.01
N SER A 377 16.71 -4.95 -15.02
CA SER A 377 16.60 -5.83 -16.21
C SER A 377 15.63 -5.32 -17.28
N LEU A 378 14.52 -4.69 -16.87
CA LEU A 378 13.42 -4.29 -17.75
C LEU A 378 13.26 -2.75 -17.78
N GLN A 379 14.35 -2.02 -17.58
CA GLN A 379 14.34 -0.57 -17.32
C GLN A 379 13.56 0.25 -18.38
N SER A 380 12.35 0.65 -18.01
CA SER A 380 11.44 1.52 -18.78
C SER A 380 10.76 2.56 -17.87
N TYR A 381 11.55 3.15 -16.97
CA TYR A 381 11.11 4.13 -15.97
C TYR A 381 10.36 5.32 -16.60
N VAL A 382 9.10 5.53 -16.19
CA VAL A 382 8.27 6.65 -16.64
C VAL A 382 8.90 7.96 -16.14
N ALA A 383 9.07 8.95 -17.02
CA ALA A 383 9.77 10.17 -16.67
C ALA A 383 9.05 10.95 -15.55
N ASP A 384 9.83 11.48 -14.60
CA ASP A 384 9.34 12.06 -13.33
C ASP A 384 8.25 13.15 -13.52
N TRP A 385 8.27 13.90 -14.63
CA TRP A 385 7.26 14.93 -14.94
C TRP A 385 5.87 14.35 -15.28
N PHE A 386 5.83 13.14 -15.85
CA PHE A 386 4.60 12.51 -16.35
C PHE A 386 3.95 11.59 -15.29
N LYS A 387 4.69 11.15 -14.27
CA LYS A 387 4.15 10.31 -13.18
C LYS A 387 2.87 10.86 -12.52
N PRO A 388 2.71 12.17 -12.23
CA PRO A 388 1.46 12.72 -11.71
C PRO A 388 0.25 12.50 -12.64
N LEU A 389 0.45 12.59 -13.96
CA LEU A 389 -0.56 12.34 -14.99
C LEU A 389 -0.91 10.86 -15.04
N ALA A 390 0.12 10.00 -15.04
CA ALA A 390 -0.02 8.54 -15.01
C ALA A 390 -0.77 8.04 -13.76
N TYR A 391 -0.44 8.56 -12.58
CA TYR A 391 -1.16 8.25 -11.35
C TYR A 391 -2.59 8.82 -11.35
N THR A 392 -2.84 9.98 -11.98
CA THR A 392 -4.20 10.51 -12.14
C THR A 392 -5.06 9.59 -13.01
N LEU A 393 -4.50 9.07 -14.11
CA LEU A 393 -5.14 8.10 -15.00
C LEU A 393 -5.57 6.84 -14.23
N ILE A 394 -4.63 6.15 -13.56
CA ILE A 394 -4.93 4.86 -12.93
C ILE A 394 -5.71 4.98 -11.61
N LEU A 395 -5.65 6.10 -10.90
CA LEU A 395 -6.34 6.27 -9.61
C LEU A 395 -7.77 6.83 -9.73
N THR A 396 -8.07 7.65 -10.74
CA THR A 396 -9.38 8.35 -10.82
C THR A 396 -10.40 7.71 -11.76
N ARG A 397 -9.94 6.88 -12.71
CA ARG A 397 -10.81 6.07 -13.57
C ARG A 397 -11.50 4.94 -12.79
N GLN A 398 -12.60 4.45 -13.35
CA GLN A 398 -13.38 3.33 -12.80
C GLN A 398 -12.70 1.97 -13.04
N ASP A 399 -11.95 1.85 -14.15
CA ASP A 399 -11.47 0.59 -14.70
C ASP A 399 -10.11 0.18 -14.12
N GLY A 400 -9.89 -1.12 -13.93
CA GLY A 400 -8.63 -1.68 -13.42
C GLY A 400 -8.45 -1.58 -11.91
N TYR A 401 -7.53 -2.41 -11.39
CA TYR A 401 -7.09 -2.36 -9.99
C TYR A 401 -5.71 -1.67 -9.93
N PRO A 402 -5.63 -0.39 -9.54
CA PRO A 402 -4.35 0.33 -9.50
C PRO A 402 -3.41 -0.17 -8.41
N CYS A 403 -2.14 -0.31 -8.79
CA CYS A 403 -1.02 -0.59 -7.90
C CYS A 403 -0.05 0.61 -7.85
N VAL A 404 0.17 1.16 -6.66
CA VAL A 404 1.15 2.22 -6.41
C VAL A 404 2.52 1.61 -6.14
N PHE A 405 3.57 2.20 -6.72
CA PHE A 405 4.94 1.76 -6.48
C PHE A 405 5.54 2.39 -5.21
N TYR A 406 6.16 1.58 -4.36
CA TYR A 406 6.98 2.07 -3.23
C TYR A 406 8.07 3.04 -3.68
N GLY A 407 8.69 2.80 -4.84
CA GLY A 407 9.77 3.63 -5.37
C GLY A 407 9.30 5.05 -5.68
N ASP A 408 8.19 5.21 -6.39
CA ASP A 408 7.59 6.53 -6.66
C ASP A 408 7.10 7.18 -5.37
N TYR A 409 6.42 6.44 -4.49
CA TYR A 409 5.83 7.00 -3.29
C TYR A 409 6.90 7.49 -2.30
N TYR A 410 7.94 6.69 -1.99
CA TYR A 410 8.97 7.05 -1.00
C TYR A 410 10.27 7.64 -1.59
N GLY A 411 10.45 7.60 -2.91
CA GLY A 411 11.75 7.83 -3.57
C GLY A 411 12.63 6.56 -3.58
N LEU A 412 13.41 6.37 -4.65
CA LEU A 412 14.35 5.25 -4.80
C LEU A 412 15.66 5.51 -4.02
N GLU A 413 16.21 4.50 -3.36
CA GLU A 413 17.47 4.64 -2.58
C GLU A 413 18.68 5.03 -3.46
N LYS A 414 18.63 4.79 -4.78
CA LYS A 414 19.65 5.25 -5.76
C LYS A 414 19.39 6.62 -6.40
N GLY A 415 18.30 7.33 -6.04
CA GLY A 415 18.08 8.73 -6.44
C GLY A 415 16.95 9.02 -7.43
N GLY A 416 15.78 8.41 -7.25
CA GLY A 416 14.52 8.82 -7.89
C GLY A 416 13.71 9.75 -6.99
N ALA A 417 12.87 10.63 -7.57
CA ALA A 417 12.03 11.55 -6.79
C ALA A 417 10.92 10.83 -5.98
N SER A 418 10.37 11.52 -4.98
CA SER A 418 9.21 11.04 -4.20
C SER A 418 7.98 11.84 -4.60
N PHE A 419 6.90 11.11 -4.90
CA PHE A 419 5.61 11.62 -5.37
C PHE A 419 4.51 11.48 -4.30
N LYS A 420 4.87 11.19 -3.04
CA LYS A 420 3.91 11.03 -1.94
C LYS A 420 2.91 12.18 -1.85
N SER A 421 3.35 13.43 -1.99
CA SER A 421 2.49 14.62 -1.95
C SER A 421 1.37 14.57 -2.99
N CYS A 422 1.68 14.21 -4.24
CA CYS A 422 0.71 14.04 -5.32
C CYS A 422 -0.18 12.79 -5.09
N ILE A 423 0.45 11.65 -4.77
CA ILE A 423 -0.25 10.37 -4.62
C ILE A 423 -1.21 10.41 -3.42
N ASP A 424 -0.87 11.05 -2.30
CA ASP A 424 -1.77 11.23 -1.15
C ASP A 424 -3.06 11.98 -1.52
N VAL A 425 -2.95 13.01 -2.37
CA VAL A 425 -4.11 13.76 -2.87
C VAL A 425 -4.93 12.89 -3.82
N LEU A 426 -4.29 12.20 -4.78
CA LEU A 426 -4.98 11.30 -5.70
C LEU A 426 -5.61 10.08 -5.00
N MET A 427 -5.05 9.62 -3.87
CA MET A 427 -5.64 8.61 -2.99
C MET A 427 -6.88 9.13 -2.26
N GLN A 428 -6.87 10.39 -1.80
CA GLN A 428 -8.08 11.04 -1.27
C GLN A 428 -9.15 11.21 -2.37
N VAL A 429 -8.77 11.59 -3.58
CA VAL A 429 -9.67 11.64 -4.75
C VAL A 429 -10.26 10.24 -5.01
N ARG A 430 -9.43 9.19 -5.09
CA ARG A 430 -9.89 7.82 -5.35
C ARG A 430 -10.84 7.29 -4.27
N THR A 431 -10.58 7.61 -3.00
CA THR A 431 -11.38 7.11 -1.86
C THR A 431 -12.62 7.95 -1.56
N LYS A 432 -12.67 9.24 -1.95
CA LYS A 432 -13.78 10.15 -1.63
C LYS A 432 -14.62 10.57 -2.84
N LEU A 433 -14.04 10.63 -4.04
CA LEU A 433 -14.62 11.31 -5.22
C LEU A 433 -14.82 10.42 -6.47
N ALA A 434 -13.94 9.45 -6.71
CA ALA A 434 -13.89 8.66 -7.96
C ALA A 434 -14.97 7.55 -8.04
N TYR A 435 -16.24 7.93 -7.97
CA TYR A 435 -17.40 7.02 -7.97
C TYR A 435 -18.43 7.43 -9.03
N GLY A 436 -19.42 6.56 -9.30
CA GLY A 436 -20.44 6.82 -10.32
C GLY A 436 -20.01 6.50 -11.76
N GLU A 437 -20.91 6.82 -12.68
CA GLU A 437 -20.73 6.70 -14.15
C GLU A 437 -19.54 7.53 -14.63
N GLN A 438 -18.87 7.08 -15.69
CA GLN A 438 -17.68 7.72 -16.26
C GLN A 438 -17.92 8.16 -17.70
N HIS A 439 -17.52 9.39 -18.03
CA HIS A 439 -17.55 9.91 -19.40
C HIS A 439 -16.12 10.21 -19.85
N ASP A 440 -15.73 9.67 -21.01
CA ASP A 440 -14.35 9.70 -21.51
C ASP A 440 -14.18 10.68 -22.68
N TYR A 441 -13.11 11.48 -22.63
CA TYR A 441 -12.79 12.54 -23.59
C TYR A 441 -11.34 12.43 -24.07
N PHE A 442 -11.08 11.35 -24.81
CA PHE A 442 -9.83 11.07 -25.54
C PHE A 442 -9.95 11.54 -26.99
N ASP A 443 -10.29 12.82 -27.17
CA ASP A 443 -10.67 13.46 -28.45
C ASP A 443 -9.60 14.43 -29.00
N ASP A 444 -8.72 14.97 -28.16
CA ASP A 444 -7.57 15.80 -28.53
C ASP A 444 -6.24 15.05 -28.39
N ALA A 445 -5.25 15.37 -29.23
CA ALA A 445 -3.97 14.68 -29.28
C ALA A 445 -3.07 14.92 -28.05
N ASN A 446 -3.29 15.98 -27.25
CA ASN A 446 -2.52 16.31 -26.05
C ASN A 446 -3.44 16.31 -24.82
N VAL A 447 -4.48 17.14 -24.85
CA VAL A 447 -5.32 17.48 -23.70
C VAL A 447 -6.49 16.50 -23.60
N VAL A 448 -6.31 15.39 -22.89
CA VAL A 448 -7.35 14.38 -22.68
C VAL A 448 -7.93 14.44 -21.26
N GLY A 449 -9.15 13.92 -21.08
CA GLY A 449 -9.81 13.96 -19.79
C GLY A 449 -10.94 12.94 -19.65
N TRP A 450 -11.45 12.82 -18.44
CA TRP A 450 -12.62 11.99 -18.11
C TRP A 450 -13.30 12.55 -16.87
N THR A 451 -14.59 12.31 -16.74
CA THR A 451 -15.38 12.71 -15.58
C THR A 451 -15.96 11.51 -14.87
N ARG A 452 -16.36 11.70 -13.61
CA ARG A 452 -17.15 10.75 -12.82
C ARG A 452 -18.34 11.50 -12.24
N GLU A 453 -19.56 10.98 -12.39
CA GLU A 453 -20.79 11.65 -11.89
C GLU A 453 -21.02 11.52 -10.38
N GLY A 454 -20.19 10.74 -9.67
CA GLY A 454 -20.44 10.42 -8.27
C GLY A 454 -21.61 9.45 -8.08
N ASP A 455 -21.85 9.02 -6.85
CA ASP A 455 -23.02 8.20 -6.53
C ASP A 455 -23.68 8.57 -5.19
N SER A 456 -24.96 8.22 -5.06
CA SER A 456 -25.80 8.55 -3.90
C SER A 456 -25.34 7.91 -2.57
N SER A 457 -24.51 6.87 -2.62
CA SER A 457 -23.89 6.22 -1.46
C SER A 457 -22.58 6.91 -1.02
N HIS A 458 -21.98 7.71 -1.89
CA HIS A 458 -20.78 8.53 -1.63
C HIS A 458 -21.11 10.04 -1.74
N PRO A 459 -21.71 10.68 -0.72
CA PRO A 459 -22.17 12.07 -0.82
C PRO A 459 -21.06 13.09 -1.09
N ASN A 460 -21.24 13.92 -2.12
CA ASN A 460 -20.25 14.84 -2.69
C ASN A 460 -19.05 14.15 -3.37
N SER A 461 -19.21 12.89 -3.79
CA SER A 461 -18.40 12.33 -4.87
C SER A 461 -18.77 12.96 -6.23
N GLY A 462 -17.99 12.63 -7.25
CA GLY A 462 -17.98 13.30 -8.54
C GLY A 462 -16.66 14.03 -8.77
N LEU A 463 -16.12 13.95 -9.99
CA LEU A 463 -14.88 14.64 -10.39
C LEU A 463 -14.81 14.86 -11.90
N ALA A 464 -13.90 15.74 -12.33
CA ALA A 464 -13.51 15.95 -13.72
C ALA A 464 -11.98 16.06 -13.79
N ALA A 465 -11.33 15.02 -14.32
CA ALA A 465 -9.89 14.93 -14.45
C ALA A 465 -9.44 15.32 -15.87
N LEU A 466 -8.29 16.01 -15.94
CA LEU A 466 -7.60 16.34 -17.20
C LEU A 466 -6.11 16.06 -17.03
N ILE A 467 -5.48 15.62 -18.12
CA ILE A 467 -4.02 15.49 -18.26
C ILE A 467 -3.60 16.01 -19.64
N THR A 468 -2.38 16.54 -19.75
CA THR A 468 -1.80 16.97 -21.04
C THR A 468 -0.30 16.70 -21.08
N ASP A 469 0.19 16.02 -22.13
CA ASP A 469 1.61 15.80 -22.34
C ASP A 469 2.31 17.00 -23.02
N GLY A 470 1.53 17.95 -23.55
CA GLY A 470 2.00 19.18 -24.19
C GLY A 470 1.52 20.45 -23.49
N ALA A 471 0.97 21.40 -24.25
CA ALA A 471 0.61 22.73 -23.76
C ALA A 471 -0.58 22.74 -22.77
N SER A 472 -0.76 23.87 -22.07
CA SER A 472 -1.95 24.14 -21.25
C SER A 472 -3.20 24.19 -22.11
N GLY A 473 -4.35 23.83 -21.53
CA GLY A 473 -5.58 23.67 -22.30
C GLY A 473 -6.85 23.63 -21.47
N THR A 474 -7.98 23.53 -22.17
CA THR A 474 -9.31 23.44 -21.57
C THR A 474 -10.16 22.40 -22.29
N LYS A 475 -11.13 21.81 -21.60
CA LYS A 475 -12.14 20.92 -22.20
C LYS A 475 -13.51 21.09 -21.56
N ARG A 476 -14.56 21.15 -22.39
CA ARG A 476 -15.95 21.16 -21.96
C ARG A 476 -16.43 19.72 -21.72
N MET A 477 -16.69 19.35 -20.48
CA MET A 477 -17.05 17.98 -20.09
C MET A 477 -18.31 17.95 -19.24
N TYR A 478 -19.11 16.88 -19.38
CA TYR A 478 -20.30 16.59 -18.60
C TYR A 478 -19.93 15.93 -17.27
N VAL A 479 -20.53 16.38 -16.16
CA VAL A 479 -20.32 15.82 -14.80
C VAL A 479 -21.62 15.39 -14.12
N GLY A 480 -22.73 15.36 -14.85
CA GLY A 480 -24.06 15.08 -14.31
C GLY A 480 -24.90 16.34 -14.09
N THR A 481 -26.14 16.33 -14.58
CA THR A 481 -27.14 17.39 -14.30
C THR A 481 -27.49 17.51 -12.81
N SER A 482 -27.20 16.47 -12.01
CA SER A 482 -27.20 16.46 -10.55
C SER A 482 -26.33 17.55 -9.92
N HIS A 483 -25.26 17.97 -10.59
CA HIS A 483 -24.30 18.97 -10.12
C HIS A 483 -24.59 20.39 -10.62
N ALA A 484 -25.69 20.61 -11.34
CA ALA A 484 -26.05 21.92 -11.89
C ALA A 484 -26.06 23.03 -10.82
N GLY A 485 -25.32 24.11 -11.08
CA GLY A 485 -25.16 25.25 -10.17
C GLY A 485 -24.12 25.05 -9.05
N GLU A 486 -23.44 23.91 -8.98
CA GLU A 486 -22.31 23.74 -8.06
C GLU A 486 -21.06 24.51 -8.54
N THR A 487 -20.34 25.12 -7.60
CA THR A 487 -18.98 25.63 -7.81
C THR A 487 -17.98 24.50 -7.60
N TRP A 488 -17.09 24.28 -8.56
CA TRP A 488 -16.03 23.25 -8.53
C TRP A 488 -14.64 23.91 -8.61
N VAL A 489 -13.64 23.29 -7.99
CA VAL A 489 -12.24 23.74 -7.90
C VAL A 489 -11.29 22.58 -8.18
N ASP A 490 -10.07 22.86 -8.64
CA ASP A 490 -9.03 21.84 -8.80
C ASP A 490 -8.49 21.42 -7.43
N VAL A 491 -8.83 20.20 -6.99
CA VAL A 491 -8.41 19.66 -5.69
C VAL A 491 -6.98 19.13 -5.69
N THR A 492 -6.25 19.23 -6.81
CA THR A 492 -4.78 19.08 -6.83
C THR A 492 -4.07 20.38 -6.45
N GLY A 493 -4.74 21.53 -6.56
CA GLY A 493 -4.15 22.85 -6.38
C GLY A 493 -3.31 23.36 -7.56
N ASN A 494 -3.17 22.59 -8.66
CA ASN A 494 -2.35 22.98 -9.81
C ASN A 494 -2.96 24.16 -10.59
N VAL A 495 -4.29 24.24 -10.72
CA VAL A 495 -4.99 25.39 -11.33
C VAL A 495 -5.75 26.19 -10.28
N ALA A 496 -5.46 27.49 -10.20
CA ALA A 496 -6.18 28.42 -9.34
C ALA A 496 -7.53 28.85 -9.94
N GLY A 497 -8.52 29.09 -9.08
CA GLY A 497 -9.85 29.59 -9.46
C GLY A 497 -10.96 28.56 -9.23
N SER A 498 -12.07 28.74 -9.94
CA SER A 498 -13.27 27.89 -9.82
C SER A 498 -14.13 27.95 -11.07
N VAL A 499 -14.79 26.84 -11.40
CA VAL A 499 -15.81 26.76 -12.46
C VAL A 499 -17.19 26.56 -11.84
N THR A 500 -18.26 26.92 -12.54
CA THR A 500 -19.64 26.60 -12.14
C THR A 500 -20.25 25.63 -13.15
N ILE A 501 -20.87 24.56 -12.66
CA ILE A 501 -21.53 23.57 -13.53
C ILE A 501 -22.83 24.16 -14.08
N GLY A 502 -23.02 24.08 -15.39
CA GLY A 502 -24.20 24.56 -16.10
C GLY A 502 -25.47 23.78 -15.76
N SER A 503 -26.63 24.33 -16.13
CA SER A 503 -27.93 23.65 -15.99
C SER A 503 -28.08 22.40 -16.88
N ASP A 504 -27.18 22.23 -17.86
CA ASP A 504 -27.01 21.05 -18.70
C ASP A 504 -26.00 20.03 -18.14
N GLY A 505 -25.44 20.26 -16.94
CA GLY A 505 -24.47 19.38 -16.30
C GLY A 505 -23.04 19.49 -16.87
N TYR A 506 -22.74 20.47 -17.72
CA TYR A 506 -21.40 20.68 -18.28
C TYR A 506 -20.66 21.85 -17.62
N ALA A 507 -19.33 21.78 -17.57
CA ALA A 507 -18.47 22.95 -17.41
C ALA A 507 -17.25 22.87 -18.34
N THR A 508 -16.58 24.00 -18.55
CA THR A 508 -15.27 24.05 -19.22
C THR A 508 -14.19 24.04 -18.15
N PHE A 509 -13.49 22.92 -18.02
CA PHE A 509 -12.41 22.70 -17.08
C PHE A 509 -11.06 22.97 -17.73
N SER A 510 -10.02 23.27 -16.96
CA SER A 510 -8.68 23.61 -17.46
C SER A 510 -7.56 22.81 -16.80
N VAL A 511 -6.40 22.78 -17.47
CA VAL A 511 -5.16 22.12 -16.98
C VAL A 511 -3.93 22.88 -17.50
N ASN A 512 -2.88 22.96 -16.69
CA ASN A 512 -1.59 23.57 -17.06
C ASN A 512 -0.80 22.66 -18.02
N GLY A 513 0.21 23.21 -18.72
CA GLY A 513 1.06 22.43 -19.62
C GLY A 513 1.86 21.34 -18.90
N GLY A 514 2.04 20.19 -19.54
CA GLY A 514 2.74 19.02 -18.99
C GLY A 514 2.20 18.57 -17.63
N SER A 515 0.90 18.74 -17.35
CA SER A 515 0.33 18.71 -16.00
C SER A 515 -0.98 17.92 -15.91
N HIS A 516 -1.52 17.87 -14.69
CA HIS A 516 -2.78 17.21 -14.34
C HIS A 516 -3.64 18.12 -13.46
N SER A 517 -4.96 18.03 -13.59
CA SER A 517 -5.92 18.72 -12.73
C SER A 517 -7.10 17.79 -12.42
N VAL A 518 -7.65 17.89 -11.22
CA VAL A 518 -8.84 17.13 -10.81
C VAL A 518 -9.84 18.10 -10.20
N TRP A 519 -10.84 18.47 -10.98
CA TRP A 519 -11.89 19.38 -10.55
C TRP A 519 -12.97 18.61 -9.77
N ALA A 520 -13.38 19.15 -8.64
CA ALA A 520 -14.48 18.62 -7.84
C ALA A 520 -15.18 19.73 -7.05
N LYS A 521 -16.35 19.43 -6.49
CA LYS A 521 -17.20 20.37 -5.73
C LYS A 521 -16.42 21.11 -4.63
N GLN A 522 -16.55 22.44 -4.60
CA GLN A 522 -15.88 23.29 -3.62
C GLN A 522 -16.30 22.92 -2.18
N GLY A 523 -15.31 22.75 -1.30
CA GLY A 523 -15.53 22.36 0.09
C GLY A 523 -15.63 20.85 0.34
N VAL A 524 -15.26 20.01 -0.63
CA VAL A 524 -14.91 18.61 -0.33
C VAL A 524 -13.71 18.51 0.62
N ASP A 525 -13.70 17.45 1.42
CA ASP A 525 -12.64 17.12 2.36
C ASP A 525 -11.42 16.54 1.61
N ILE A 526 -10.60 17.40 0.99
CA ILE A 526 -9.31 17.02 0.39
C ILE A 526 -8.23 17.88 1.06
N GLU A 527 -7.36 17.24 1.84
CA GLU A 527 -6.23 17.93 2.48
C GLU A 527 -5.04 17.95 1.51
N LEU A 528 -4.60 19.14 1.08
CA LEU A 528 -3.32 19.32 0.38
C LEU A 528 -2.14 19.22 1.37
N PRO A 529 -1.00 18.67 0.96
CA PRO A 529 0.17 18.49 1.84
C PRO A 529 0.97 19.79 2.02
N GLU A 530 1.51 20.00 3.22
CA GLU A 530 2.56 21.00 3.47
C GLU A 530 3.85 20.55 2.76
N ASN A 531 4.17 21.15 1.61
CA ASN A 531 5.22 20.67 0.69
C ASN A 531 6.07 21.84 0.15
N GLU A 532 7.00 22.34 0.95
CA GLU A 532 7.84 23.50 0.60
C GLU A 532 9.27 23.12 0.17
N VAL A 533 9.88 23.98 -0.65
CA VAL A 533 11.34 24.05 -0.84
C VAL A 533 11.91 25.34 -0.27
N THR A 534 13.00 25.25 0.52
CA THR A 534 13.75 26.40 1.03
C THR A 534 15.13 26.45 0.40
N ILE A 535 15.46 27.53 -0.33
CA ILE A 535 16.70 27.63 -1.11
C ILE A 535 17.59 28.73 -0.55
N TYR A 536 18.82 28.36 -0.17
CA TYR A 536 19.89 29.27 0.21
C TYR A 536 20.88 29.41 -0.96
N TYR A 537 20.71 30.43 -1.80
CA TYR A 537 21.60 30.71 -2.93
C TYR A 537 22.77 31.62 -2.50
N LYS A 538 23.98 31.35 -3.00
CA LYS A 538 25.17 32.13 -2.65
C LYS A 538 25.03 33.58 -3.15
N LYS A 539 25.18 34.57 -2.26
CA LYS A 539 25.01 35.98 -2.65
C LYS A 539 26.17 36.45 -3.54
N SER A 540 25.94 36.40 -4.86
CA SER A 540 26.88 36.84 -5.90
C SER A 540 26.60 38.25 -6.43
N TRP A 541 25.41 38.79 -6.14
CA TRP A 541 24.94 40.09 -6.63
C TRP A 541 24.28 40.91 -5.50
N THR A 542 24.19 42.23 -5.67
CA THR A 542 23.57 43.13 -4.68
C THR A 542 22.11 42.77 -4.41
N ASN A 543 21.34 42.66 -5.49
CA ASN A 543 20.01 42.05 -5.54
C ASN A 543 20.15 40.71 -6.24
N THR A 544 19.44 39.68 -5.79
CA THR A 544 19.42 38.35 -6.42
C THR A 544 17.99 37.88 -6.52
N TYR A 545 17.57 37.54 -7.73
CA TYR A 545 16.24 37.03 -8.03
C TYR A 545 16.31 35.55 -8.36
N ILE A 546 15.23 34.82 -8.06
CA ILE A 546 14.98 33.47 -8.54
C ILE A 546 13.81 33.51 -9.53
N HIS A 547 14.09 33.11 -10.76
CA HIS A 547 13.10 32.87 -11.80
C HIS A 547 12.82 31.36 -11.81
N TYR A 548 11.57 30.93 -11.67
CA TYR A 548 11.24 29.51 -11.54
C TYR A 548 9.85 29.16 -12.06
N GLN A 549 9.66 27.87 -12.36
CA GLN A 549 8.37 27.19 -12.52
C GLN A 549 8.20 26.09 -11.46
N ILE A 550 6.97 25.87 -10.99
CA ILE A 550 6.65 24.76 -10.07
C ILE A 550 6.23 23.55 -10.91
N GLY A 551 6.94 22.43 -10.78
CA GLY A 551 6.80 21.27 -11.66
C GLY A 551 6.98 21.66 -13.12
N SER A 552 5.90 21.48 -13.90
CA SER A 552 5.74 21.82 -15.33
C SER A 552 4.90 23.08 -15.58
N GLY A 553 4.49 23.80 -14.53
CA GLY A 553 3.67 25.02 -14.65
C GLY A 553 4.40 26.22 -15.26
N GLU A 554 3.73 27.37 -15.29
CA GLU A 554 4.28 28.61 -15.85
C GLU A 554 5.49 29.14 -15.06
N TRP A 555 6.39 29.83 -15.76
CA TRP A 555 7.50 30.56 -15.13
C TRP A 555 7.02 31.88 -14.53
N THR A 556 7.56 32.24 -13.37
CA THR A 556 7.42 33.59 -12.78
C THR A 556 7.87 34.69 -13.76
N GLU A 557 7.15 35.80 -13.89
CA GLU A 557 7.53 36.92 -14.76
C GLU A 557 8.97 37.40 -14.51
N VAL A 558 9.76 37.61 -15.57
CA VAL A 558 11.17 38.06 -15.49
C VAL A 558 11.25 39.45 -14.83
N PRO A 559 12.13 39.68 -13.83
CA PRO A 559 13.29 38.88 -13.42
C PRO A 559 13.03 37.74 -12.42
N GLY A 560 11.78 37.44 -12.07
CA GLY A 560 11.41 36.48 -11.04
C GLY A 560 11.28 37.13 -9.66
N VAL A 561 11.30 36.30 -8.62
CA VAL A 561 11.06 36.74 -7.22
C VAL A 561 12.38 37.17 -6.57
N LEU A 562 12.41 38.36 -5.95
CA LEU A 562 13.57 38.83 -5.18
C LEU A 562 13.79 37.95 -3.94
N MET A 563 15.01 37.44 -3.75
CA MET A 563 15.37 36.62 -2.60
C MET A 563 15.79 37.48 -1.40
N GLU A 564 15.42 37.05 -0.19
CA GLU A 564 15.71 37.75 1.07
C GLU A 564 17.20 37.62 1.46
N ASP A 565 17.83 38.64 2.05
CA ASP A 565 19.20 38.50 2.56
C ASP A 565 19.23 37.75 3.91
N ASN A 566 19.96 36.64 3.97
CA ASN A 566 20.09 35.82 5.19
C ASN A 566 21.30 36.20 6.05
N GLY A 567 22.03 37.28 5.74
CA GLY A 567 23.13 37.83 6.55
C GLY A 567 24.46 37.04 6.50
N ASP A 568 24.41 35.71 6.38
CA ASP A 568 25.58 34.81 6.27
C ASP A 568 26.24 34.82 4.87
N GLY A 569 25.96 35.84 4.04
CA GLY A 569 26.41 35.92 2.65
C GLY A 569 25.70 34.93 1.72
N TYR A 570 24.42 34.66 2.01
CA TYR A 570 23.47 33.91 1.18
C TYR A 570 22.17 34.70 1.11
N VAL A 571 21.43 34.52 0.02
CA VAL A 571 20.03 34.92 -0.07
C VAL A 571 19.13 33.69 0.08
N LYS A 572 17.91 33.89 0.60
CA LYS A 572 16.95 32.85 0.94
C LYS A 572 15.62 33.07 0.19
N ILE A 573 14.97 31.98 -0.20
CA ILE A 573 13.51 31.96 -0.43
C ILE A 573 12.92 30.69 0.18
N THR A 574 11.63 30.71 0.50
CA THR A 574 10.80 29.50 0.68
C THR A 574 9.68 29.56 -0.35
N ILE A 575 9.42 28.45 -1.04
CA ILE A 575 8.40 28.30 -2.08
C ILE A 575 7.53 27.10 -1.71
N ASP A 576 6.22 27.30 -1.58
CA ASP A 576 5.24 26.21 -1.54
C ASP A 576 5.14 25.57 -2.93
N MET A 577 5.19 24.24 -2.99
CA MET A 577 5.20 23.45 -4.22
C MET A 577 3.86 22.74 -4.47
N GLY A 578 2.89 22.82 -3.54
CA GLY A 578 1.63 22.10 -3.63
C GLY A 578 1.84 20.59 -3.79
N VAL A 579 1.35 20.00 -4.89
CA VAL A 579 1.56 18.56 -5.18
C VAL A 579 2.84 18.24 -5.97
N ALA A 580 3.61 19.24 -6.42
CA ALA A 580 4.77 19.02 -7.28
C ALA A 580 5.96 18.34 -6.56
N SER A 581 6.73 17.55 -7.31
CA SER A 581 7.93 16.84 -6.84
C SER A 581 9.23 17.65 -6.95
N SER A 582 9.26 18.68 -7.80
CA SER A 582 10.35 19.65 -7.93
C SER A 582 9.87 21.02 -8.43
N ILE A 583 10.70 22.05 -8.26
CA ILE A 583 10.66 23.27 -9.08
C ILE A 583 11.83 23.23 -10.08
N THR A 584 11.68 23.92 -11.21
CA THR A 584 12.81 24.24 -12.11
C THR A 584 13.12 25.72 -11.99
N ALA A 585 14.38 26.08 -11.72
CA ALA A 585 14.76 27.44 -11.35
C ALA A 585 16.13 27.88 -11.94
N CYS A 586 16.30 29.19 -12.09
CA CYS A 586 17.57 29.86 -12.37
C CYS A 586 17.63 31.21 -11.63
N PHE A 587 18.84 31.77 -11.49
CA PHE A 587 19.07 32.97 -10.67
C PHE A 587 19.61 34.12 -11.52
N ASN A 588 19.28 35.37 -11.17
CA ASN A 588 19.79 36.54 -11.89
C ASN A 588 19.95 37.78 -10.99
N ASN A 589 20.56 38.83 -11.54
CA ASN A 589 20.84 40.10 -10.86
C ASN A 589 19.74 41.18 -11.00
N GLY A 590 18.58 40.85 -11.59
CA GLY A 590 17.54 41.81 -11.98
C GLY A 590 17.79 42.47 -13.34
N GLY A 591 18.74 41.95 -14.12
CA GLY A 591 19.09 42.42 -15.46
C GLY A 591 19.54 41.26 -16.35
N SER A 592 20.49 41.51 -17.25
CA SER A 592 20.93 40.54 -18.27
C SER A 592 21.97 39.52 -17.81
N THR A 593 22.20 39.34 -16.50
CA THR A 593 23.20 38.37 -15.98
C THR A 593 22.52 37.24 -15.21
N TRP A 594 22.72 36.02 -15.69
CA TRP A 594 22.03 34.82 -15.22
C TRP A 594 23.01 33.73 -14.76
N ASP A 595 22.63 32.98 -13.73
CA ASP A 595 23.11 31.64 -13.43
C ASP A 595 22.00 30.65 -13.77
N ASN A 596 22.15 30.03 -14.94
CA ASN A 596 21.30 28.95 -15.46
C ASN A 596 21.99 27.58 -15.36
N ASN A 597 22.96 27.40 -14.44
CA ASN A 597 23.68 26.15 -14.23
C ASN A 597 24.38 25.60 -15.51
N GLY A 598 24.83 26.50 -16.39
CA GLY A 598 25.36 26.13 -17.71
C GLY A 598 24.26 25.60 -18.63
N GLU A 599 23.24 26.43 -18.85
CA GLU A 599 22.08 26.20 -19.73
C GLU A 599 21.13 25.05 -19.32
N LYS A 600 21.33 24.47 -18.13
CA LYS A 600 20.56 23.31 -17.63
C LYS A 600 19.48 23.64 -16.61
N ASN A 601 19.50 24.85 -16.06
CA ASN A 601 18.75 25.27 -14.86
C ASN A 601 19.03 24.35 -13.65
N TYR A 602 18.34 24.62 -12.54
CA TYR A 602 18.36 23.82 -11.32
C TYR A 602 17.00 23.15 -11.13
N SER A 603 16.94 21.81 -11.11
CA SER A 603 15.76 21.07 -10.68
C SER A 603 15.89 20.75 -9.18
N ILE A 604 14.94 21.24 -8.38
CA ILE A 604 15.04 21.28 -6.91
C ILE A 604 13.79 20.68 -6.28
N GLY A 605 13.91 19.52 -5.63
CA GLY A 605 12.82 18.88 -4.88
C GLY A 605 12.51 19.55 -3.53
N PRO A 606 11.50 19.07 -2.78
CA PRO A 606 11.08 19.66 -1.51
C PRO A 606 12.10 19.51 -0.38
N GLY A 607 12.04 20.39 0.62
CA GLY A 607 12.97 20.50 1.74
C GLY A 607 14.02 21.61 1.55
N THR A 608 15.06 21.61 2.36
CA THR A 608 16.04 22.71 2.39
C THR A 608 17.28 22.42 1.55
N TYR A 609 17.73 23.39 0.76
CA TYR A 609 18.87 23.29 -0.15
C TYR A 609 19.79 24.50 -0.05
N LYS A 610 21.07 24.28 -0.37
CA LYS A 610 22.09 25.30 -0.51
C LYS A 610 22.68 25.23 -1.91
N ILE A 611 22.77 26.36 -2.61
CA ILE A 611 23.34 26.45 -3.97
C ILE A 611 24.52 27.42 -3.95
N GLU A 612 25.68 26.96 -4.42
CA GLU A 612 26.93 27.74 -4.45
C GLU A 612 27.82 27.25 -5.61
N ASN A 613 28.22 28.16 -6.51
CA ASN A 613 29.09 27.88 -7.65
C ASN A 613 28.62 26.71 -8.54
N GLY A 614 27.35 26.70 -8.97
CA GLY A 614 26.75 25.61 -9.75
C GLY A 614 26.40 24.34 -8.94
N SER A 615 26.86 24.24 -7.69
CA SER A 615 26.69 23.04 -6.88
C SER A 615 25.50 23.15 -5.93
N MET A 616 24.56 22.22 -6.06
CA MET A 616 23.39 22.09 -5.19
C MET A 616 23.61 21.03 -4.10
N THR A 617 23.45 21.41 -2.84
CA THR A 617 23.56 20.52 -1.67
C THR A 617 22.27 20.53 -0.86
N LYS A 618 21.60 19.38 -0.72
CA LYS A 618 20.45 19.24 0.18
C LYS A 618 20.89 19.33 1.64
N LEU A 619 20.34 20.29 2.37
CA LEU A 619 20.52 20.44 3.81
C LEU A 619 19.51 19.56 4.57
N PRO A 620 19.83 19.09 5.79
CA PRO A 620 18.80 18.53 6.66
C PRO A 620 17.82 19.64 7.03
N ASP A 621 16.55 19.42 6.71
CA ASP A 621 15.40 20.27 7.03
C ASP A 621 15.47 20.86 8.44
N PRO A 622 15.07 22.13 8.65
CA PRO A 622 15.21 22.85 9.91
C PRO A 622 14.55 22.13 11.10
N VAL A 623 14.88 22.61 12.30
CA VAL A 623 14.14 22.26 13.50
C VAL A 623 13.23 23.45 13.78
N GLU A 624 11.93 23.28 13.55
CA GLU A 624 10.91 24.24 13.98
C GLU A 624 11.10 24.56 15.47
N GLU A 625 11.13 25.85 15.79
CA GLU A 625 10.99 26.34 17.16
C GLU A 625 9.52 26.78 17.34
N GLU A 626 8.79 26.14 18.26
CA GLU A 626 7.37 26.43 18.52
C GLU A 626 7.21 27.89 19.00
N GLU A 627 6.66 28.79 18.16
CA GLU A 627 6.37 30.16 18.58
C GLU A 627 5.36 30.21 19.73
N THR A 628 5.76 30.78 20.86
CA THR A 628 4.93 30.85 22.07
C THR A 628 3.95 32.02 22.02
N THR A 629 2.84 31.85 21.29
CA THR A 629 1.75 32.85 21.25
C THR A 629 1.01 32.93 22.59
N THR A 630 1.26 33.99 23.35
CA THR A 630 0.61 34.29 24.63
C THR A 630 -0.81 34.82 24.43
N LYS A 631 -1.82 33.93 24.52
CA LYS A 631 -3.22 34.35 24.64
C LYS A 631 -3.53 34.80 26.08
N LYS A 632 -4.11 35.99 26.23
CA LYS A 632 -4.66 36.50 27.49
C LYS A 632 -5.89 35.68 27.90
N ASP A 633 -6.10 35.53 29.21
CA ASP A 633 -7.38 35.10 29.76
C ASP A 633 -8.41 36.23 29.64
N GLU A 634 -9.59 35.91 29.13
CA GLU A 634 -10.83 36.60 29.53
C GLU A 634 -11.80 35.57 30.09
N THR A 635 -12.28 35.82 31.31
CA THR A 635 -13.25 34.97 31.99
C THR A 635 -14.56 35.72 32.17
N THR A 636 -15.68 35.10 31.79
CA THR A 636 -16.99 35.51 32.32
C THR A 636 -17.90 34.30 32.47
N THR A 637 -18.56 34.22 33.62
CA THR A 637 -19.64 33.26 33.92
C THR A 637 -20.95 33.77 33.29
N THR A 638 -22.11 33.09 33.29
CA THR A 638 -22.88 32.66 34.49
C THR A 638 -24.14 31.87 34.08
N LYS A 639 -24.56 30.87 34.90
CA LYS A 639 -25.92 30.23 35.13
C LYS A 639 -26.91 29.95 33.96
N LYS A 640 -27.71 28.86 33.91
CA LYS A 640 -28.80 28.34 34.81
C LYS A 640 -30.02 29.29 34.81
N GLU A 641 -31.31 28.93 34.75
CA GLU A 641 -32.16 27.70 34.95
C GLU A 641 -33.01 27.40 33.64
N GLU A 642 -33.73 26.30 33.33
CA GLU A 642 -34.66 25.35 34.01
C GLU A 642 -36.10 25.93 34.25
N THR A 643 -37.28 25.34 33.91
CA THR A 643 -37.75 24.08 33.24
C THR A 643 -39.29 24.20 32.88
N THR A 644 -39.92 23.20 32.18
CA THR A 644 -41.40 22.91 32.03
C THR A 644 -42.21 23.73 30.96
N THR A 645 -43.37 23.33 30.37
CA THR A 645 -44.30 22.15 30.46
C THR A 645 -44.93 21.78 29.08
N SER A 646 -45.77 20.72 29.02
CA SER A 646 -46.41 20.14 27.83
C SER A 646 -47.83 20.63 27.48
N LYS A 647 -48.26 20.36 26.24
CA LYS A 647 -49.63 19.95 25.89
C LYS A 647 -49.60 18.81 24.86
N LYS A 648 -50.74 18.13 24.66
CA LYS A 648 -50.87 16.84 23.95
C LYS A 648 -52.10 16.87 23.06
N GLU A 649 -51.99 16.35 21.84
CA GLU A 649 -53.14 15.86 21.07
C GLU A 649 -52.67 14.66 20.20
N GLU A 650 -53.60 13.81 19.78
CA GLU A 650 -53.30 12.48 19.20
C GLU A 650 -53.97 12.27 17.83
N THR A 651 -53.31 11.51 16.96
CA THR A 651 -53.97 10.79 15.86
C THR A 651 -53.18 9.51 15.54
N THR A 652 -53.87 8.48 15.05
CA THR A 652 -53.53 7.09 15.39
C THR A 652 -52.69 6.33 14.35
N THR A 653 -51.47 5.99 14.75
CA THR A 653 -50.78 4.70 14.54
C THR A 653 -51.01 3.89 13.26
N SER A 654 -49.92 3.72 12.49
CA SER A 654 -49.48 2.37 12.08
C SER A 654 -48.36 1.91 13.03
N GLN A 655 -48.53 0.79 13.74
CA GLN A 655 -47.54 0.30 14.71
C GLN A 655 -46.46 -0.57 14.04
N SER A 656 -45.41 0.05 13.53
CA SER A 656 -44.17 -0.69 13.23
C SER A 656 -43.53 -1.21 14.53
N LYS A 657 -43.20 -2.51 14.55
CA LYS A 657 -42.66 -3.20 15.73
C LYS A 657 -41.23 -2.71 16.01
N VAL A 658 -41.06 -1.84 17.01
CA VAL A 658 -39.78 -1.17 17.31
C VAL A 658 -38.67 -2.19 17.63
N THR A 659 -37.78 -2.41 16.66
CA THR A 659 -36.62 -3.28 16.77
C THR A 659 -35.52 -2.67 17.66
N LYS A 660 -34.78 -3.53 18.37
CA LYS A 660 -33.59 -3.10 19.13
C LYS A 660 -32.44 -2.78 18.14
N PRO A 661 -31.57 -1.79 18.43
CA PRO A 661 -30.38 -1.54 17.61
C PRO A 661 -29.43 -2.74 17.54
N SER A 662 -28.74 -2.92 16.42
CA SER A 662 -27.73 -3.96 16.24
C SER A 662 -26.53 -3.78 17.18
N LYS A 663 -25.82 -4.88 17.45
CA LYS A 663 -24.63 -4.91 18.32
C LYS A 663 -23.51 -4.03 17.74
N VAL A 664 -22.90 -3.20 18.58
CA VAL A 664 -21.78 -2.32 18.18
C VAL A 664 -20.52 -3.13 17.86
N SER A 665 -19.98 -2.93 16.66
CA SER A 665 -18.74 -3.55 16.16
C SER A 665 -17.55 -2.56 16.16
N GLY A 666 -16.35 -3.03 15.81
CA GLY A 666 -15.18 -2.18 15.56
C GLY A 666 -14.61 -1.37 16.74
N LEU A 667 -14.94 -1.70 17.99
CA LEU A 667 -14.49 -0.94 19.17
C LEU A 667 -12.95 -0.99 19.36
N LYS A 668 -12.23 -0.02 18.78
CA LYS A 668 -10.79 0.20 18.97
C LYS A 668 -10.51 1.36 19.94
N ALA A 669 -9.29 1.36 20.51
CA ALA A 669 -8.80 2.40 21.41
C ALA A 669 -7.62 3.08 20.71
N THR A 670 -7.82 4.31 20.22
CA THR A 670 -6.95 4.93 19.20
C THR A 670 -5.91 5.88 19.78
N LYS A 671 -6.13 6.47 20.97
CA LYS A 671 -5.15 7.34 21.63
C LYS A 671 -5.18 7.12 23.14
N ALA A 672 -4.03 6.89 23.75
CA ALA A 672 -3.90 6.70 25.19
C ALA A 672 -2.89 7.68 25.79
N THR A 673 -3.23 8.27 26.93
CA THR A 673 -2.35 9.17 27.69
C THR A 673 -2.17 8.63 29.11
N ALA A 674 -1.50 9.40 29.98
CA ALA A 674 -1.42 9.08 31.40
C ALA A 674 -2.77 9.20 32.15
N THR A 675 -3.78 9.87 31.58
CA THR A 675 -5.06 10.18 32.25
C THR A 675 -6.30 10.02 31.36
N SER A 676 -6.15 9.57 30.11
CA SER A 676 -7.26 9.38 29.17
C SER A 676 -7.06 8.24 28.16
N ILE A 677 -8.17 7.75 27.61
CA ILE A 677 -8.23 6.77 26.51
C ILE A 677 -9.33 7.23 25.53
N LYS A 678 -8.97 7.50 24.26
CA LYS A 678 -9.90 7.72 23.14
C LYS A 678 -10.34 6.37 22.58
N LEU A 679 -11.64 6.14 22.55
CA LEU A 679 -12.31 4.99 21.94
C LEU A 679 -12.98 5.45 20.63
N LYS A 680 -12.91 4.62 19.58
CA LYS A 680 -13.65 4.75 18.30
C LYS A 680 -14.33 3.40 18.04
N TRP A 681 -15.53 3.41 17.46
CA TRP A 681 -16.27 2.19 17.10
C TRP A 681 -17.04 2.42 15.79
N ASN A 682 -17.57 1.35 15.19
CA ASN A 682 -18.30 1.47 13.92
C ASN A 682 -19.70 2.04 14.18
N LYS A 683 -20.22 2.82 13.22
CA LYS A 683 -21.60 3.34 13.26
C LYS A 683 -22.56 2.15 13.23
N VAL A 684 -23.42 2.02 14.23
CA VAL A 684 -24.57 1.10 14.16
C VAL A 684 -25.65 1.78 13.33
N SER A 685 -26.21 1.01 12.41
CA SER A 685 -27.16 1.44 11.40
C SER A 685 -28.62 1.44 11.85
N GLY A 686 -29.48 1.96 10.98
CA GLY A 686 -30.83 2.40 11.33
C GLY A 686 -30.81 3.66 12.21
N ASN A 687 -32.00 4.17 12.56
CA ASN A 687 -32.15 5.40 13.34
C ASN A 687 -31.74 5.20 14.82
N VAL A 688 -30.43 5.21 15.08
CA VAL A 688 -29.79 5.11 16.39
C VAL A 688 -29.54 6.51 16.95
N THR A 689 -30.17 6.83 18.08
CA THR A 689 -30.04 8.13 18.77
C THR A 689 -28.63 8.36 19.34
N GLY A 690 -27.89 7.29 19.63
CA GLY A 690 -26.47 7.36 19.93
C GLY A 690 -25.93 6.12 20.64
N TYR A 691 -24.90 6.31 21.47
CA TYR A 691 -24.16 5.23 22.13
C TYR A 691 -23.99 5.46 23.63
N LYS A 692 -23.95 4.36 24.37
CA LYS A 692 -23.68 4.28 25.80
C LYS A 692 -22.36 3.53 25.99
N VAL A 693 -21.35 4.22 26.51
CA VAL A 693 -20.01 3.66 26.78
C VAL A 693 -19.96 3.20 28.23
N TYR A 694 -19.62 1.93 28.44
CA TYR A 694 -19.52 1.31 29.76
C TYR A 694 -18.06 0.93 30.06
N ARG A 695 -17.63 1.16 31.31
CA ARG A 695 -16.29 0.82 31.81
C ARG A 695 -16.39 -0.15 32.98
N TYR A 696 -15.53 -1.15 33.01
CA TYR A 696 -15.44 -2.09 34.13
C TYR A 696 -14.88 -1.39 35.39
N ASN A 697 -15.60 -1.49 36.49
CA ASN A 697 -15.14 -1.09 37.82
C ASN A 697 -14.63 -2.32 38.57
N SER A 698 -13.32 -2.38 38.83
CA SER A 698 -12.67 -3.50 39.50
C SER A 698 -13.09 -3.69 40.96
N SER A 699 -13.52 -2.62 41.64
CA SER A 699 -13.88 -2.67 43.06
C SER A 699 -15.29 -3.25 43.26
N THR A 700 -16.25 -2.88 42.41
CA THR A 700 -17.63 -3.39 42.47
C THR A 700 -17.87 -4.62 41.60
N LYS A 701 -16.84 -5.08 40.86
CA LYS A 701 -16.88 -6.17 39.86
C LYS A 701 -17.97 -6.01 38.79
N LYS A 702 -18.46 -4.78 38.56
CA LYS A 702 -19.57 -4.46 37.64
C LYS A 702 -19.11 -3.44 36.59
N TYR A 703 -19.80 -3.41 35.45
CA TYR A 703 -19.64 -2.34 34.45
C TYR A 703 -20.55 -1.16 34.79
N SER A 704 -20.01 0.06 34.74
CA SER A 704 -20.75 1.31 34.96
C SER A 704 -20.77 2.14 33.68
N LEU A 705 -21.88 2.82 33.42
CA LEU A 705 -21.98 3.82 32.35
C LEU A 705 -21.00 4.97 32.64
N VAL A 706 -20.13 5.31 31.68
CA VAL A 706 -19.20 6.46 31.81
C VAL A 706 -19.63 7.65 30.94
N LYS A 707 -20.29 7.40 29.80
CA LYS A 707 -20.87 8.47 28.97
C LYS A 707 -21.97 7.95 28.07
N THR A 708 -23.01 8.76 27.89
CA THR A 708 -23.91 8.69 26.72
C THR A 708 -23.49 9.75 25.72
N VAL A 709 -23.32 9.38 24.45
CA VAL A 709 -23.02 10.28 23.33
C VAL A 709 -24.15 10.21 22.29
N LYS A 710 -24.55 11.35 21.71
CA LYS A 710 -25.49 11.44 20.58
C LYS A 710 -24.69 11.56 19.29
N GLY A 711 -25.07 10.82 18.23
CA GLY A 711 -24.45 10.83 16.90
C GLY A 711 -23.00 10.30 16.80
N LYS A 712 -22.11 10.72 17.71
CA LYS A 712 -20.66 10.49 17.66
C LYS A 712 -20.29 9.03 17.93
N THR A 713 -19.47 8.47 17.06
CA THR A 713 -18.89 7.10 17.10
C THR A 713 -17.57 7.02 17.87
N TYR A 714 -17.28 8.02 18.71
CA TYR A 714 -16.06 8.09 19.52
C TYR A 714 -16.34 8.71 20.90
N PHE A 715 -15.48 8.39 21.87
CA PHE A 715 -15.48 8.99 23.20
C PHE A 715 -14.08 8.96 23.81
N THR A 716 -13.64 10.09 24.38
CA THR A 716 -12.42 10.16 25.18
C THR A 716 -12.79 10.05 26.66
N ASP A 717 -12.53 8.88 27.25
CA ASP A 717 -12.61 8.69 28.69
C ASP A 717 -11.43 9.41 29.37
N THR A 718 -11.68 10.15 30.43
CA THR A 718 -10.69 11.05 31.09
C THR A 718 -10.66 10.82 32.61
N LYS A 719 -9.77 11.56 33.31
CA LYS A 719 -9.54 11.44 34.76
C LYS A 719 -9.13 10.01 35.19
N LEU A 720 -8.52 9.24 34.27
CA LEU A 720 -8.01 7.90 34.51
C LEU A 720 -6.71 7.92 35.32
N LYS A 721 -6.38 6.79 35.96
CA LYS A 721 -5.14 6.61 36.73
C LYS A 721 -4.04 6.05 35.82
N SER A 722 -2.93 6.76 35.71
CA SER A 722 -1.76 6.40 34.89
C SER A 722 -1.25 4.97 35.12
N GLY A 723 -0.85 4.28 34.04
CA GLY A 723 -0.32 2.92 34.14
C GLY A 723 -1.33 1.88 34.64
N LYS A 724 -2.64 2.08 34.41
CA LYS A 724 -3.69 1.08 34.66
C LYS A 724 -4.27 0.51 33.37
N THR A 725 -4.94 -0.63 33.52
CA THR A 725 -5.71 -1.31 32.47
C THR A 725 -7.19 -1.07 32.73
N TYR A 726 -7.94 -0.84 31.66
CA TYR A 726 -9.37 -0.61 31.66
C TYR A 726 -10.03 -1.58 30.65
N LYS A 727 -11.27 -1.95 30.91
CA LYS A 727 -12.09 -2.76 30.00
C LYS A 727 -13.36 -1.99 29.67
N TYR A 728 -13.71 -1.94 28.40
CA TYR A 728 -14.84 -1.20 27.87
C TYR A 728 -15.74 -2.09 27.03
N TYR A 729 -17.03 -1.76 27.02
CA TYR A 729 -17.92 -2.13 25.92
C TYR A 729 -18.80 -0.92 25.57
N VAL A 730 -19.36 -0.93 24.37
CA VAL A 730 -20.31 0.08 23.89
C VAL A 730 -21.62 -0.60 23.52
N VAL A 731 -22.72 0.12 23.72
CA VAL A 731 -24.08 -0.27 23.40
C VAL A 731 -24.72 0.87 22.60
N ALA A 732 -25.31 0.57 21.44
CA ALA A 732 -26.12 1.53 20.71
C ALA A 732 -27.49 1.70 21.41
N TYR A 733 -28.08 2.88 21.34
CA TYR A 733 -29.45 3.09 21.83
C TYR A 733 -30.30 3.93 20.87
N LYS A 734 -31.57 3.57 20.79
CA LYS A 734 -32.61 4.26 20.04
C LYS A 734 -33.68 4.74 21.03
N LEU A 735 -34.08 6.00 20.91
CA LEU A 735 -35.18 6.60 21.64
C LEU A 735 -36.41 6.63 20.72
N VAL A 736 -37.52 6.03 21.15
CA VAL A 736 -38.82 6.12 20.45
C VAL A 736 -39.88 6.43 21.50
N ASN A 737 -40.64 7.50 21.31
CA ASN A 737 -41.73 7.94 22.20
C ASN A 737 -41.31 7.93 23.69
N GLY A 738 -40.15 8.55 23.99
CA GLY A 738 -39.54 8.60 25.32
C GLY A 738 -38.88 7.28 25.81
N LYS A 739 -39.23 6.13 25.23
CA LYS A 739 -38.72 4.81 25.63
C LYS A 739 -37.38 4.50 24.94
N THR A 740 -36.40 4.03 25.73
CA THR A 740 -35.05 3.72 25.23
C THR A 740 -34.86 2.22 24.98
N TYR A 741 -34.52 1.87 23.74
CA TYR A 741 -34.16 0.53 23.29
C TYR A 741 -32.64 0.44 23.14
N ASN A 742 -32.02 -0.60 23.70
CA ASN A 742 -30.57 -0.76 23.72
C ASN A 742 -30.14 -1.97 22.87
N SER A 743 -28.96 -1.91 22.24
CA SER A 743 -28.34 -3.06 21.60
C SER A 743 -27.79 -4.06 22.61
N ASP A 744 -27.41 -5.25 22.12
CA ASP A 744 -26.49 -6.12 22.84
C ASP A 744 -25.10 -5.46 22.96
N ARG A 745 -24.29 -5.93 23.92
CA ARG A 745 -22.96 -5.38 24.20
C ARG A 745 -21.99 -5.64 23.04
N SER A 746 -21.17 -4.64 22.70
CA SER A 746 -19.97 -4.87 21.89
C SER A 746 -19.06 -5.93 22.52
N SER A 747 -18.15 -6.47 21.70
CA SER A 747 -16.98 -7.20 22.22
C SER A 747 -16.19 -6.31 23.21
N ILE A 748 -15.60 -6.92 24.24
CA ILE A 748 -14.95 -6.18 25.34
C ILE A 748 -13.56 -5.72 24.91
N LYS A 749 -13.37 -4.41 24.67
CA LYS A 749 -12.04 -3.85 24.39
C LYS A 749 -11.28 -3.67 25.70
N THR A 750 -10.17 -4.39 25.84
CA THR A 750 -9.16 -4.10 26.87
C THR A 750 -8.21 -3.03 26.35
N ALA A 751 -7.96 -2.00 27.15
CA ALA A 751 -7.06 -0.89 26.83
C ALA A 751 -6.24 -0.49 28.07
N CYS A 752 -5.19 0.32 27.91
CA CYS A 752 -4.38 0.81 29.02
C CYS A 752 -3.99 2.29 28.87
N THR A 753 -3.89 2.98 30.00
CA THR A 753 -3.26 4.32 30.08
C THR A 753 -1.74 4.19 30.12
N SER A 754 -1.04 5.16 29.54
CA SER A 754 0.41 5.26 29.59
C SER A 754 0.94 5.35 31.03
N PRO A 755 2.11 4.75 31.34
CA PRO A 755 2.80 4.99 32.61
C PRO A 755 3.27 6.45 32.76
N LYS A 756 3.61 6.84 34.00
CA LYS A 756 4.17 8.17 34.30
C LYS A 756 5.54 8.39 33.62
N LYS A 757 5.87 9.66 33.34
CA LYS A 757 7.12 10.09 32.71
C LYS A 757 8.34 9.54 33.47
N VAL A 758 9.28 8.91 32.77
CA VAL A 758 10.49 8.36 33.42
C VAL A 758 11.47 9.49 33.76
N LYS A 759 11.80 9.61 35.05
CA LYS A 759 12.97 10.38 35.51
C LYS A 759 14.18 9.42 35.58
N PHE A 760 15.19 9.65 34.76
CA PHE A 760 16.41 8.85 34.69
C PHE A 760 17.68 9.72 34.65
N SER A 761 18.81 9.14 35.06
CA SER A 761 20.14 9.72 34.93
C SER A 761 20.97 8.98 33.88
N ALA A 762 21.98 9.65 33.32
CA ALA A 762 22.92 9.10 32.37
C ALA A 762 24.36 9.44 32.82
N LYS A 763 25.24 8.44 32.90
CA LYS A 763 26.65 8.59 33.28
C LYS A 763 27.53 7.95 32.21
N ALA A 764 28.41 8.73 31.60
CA ALA A 764 29.47 8.18 30.76
C ALA A 764 30.47 7.40 31.63
N ILE A 765 30.89 6.23 31.15
CA ILE A 765 31.86 5.35 31.81
C ILE A 765 32.97 4.98 30.82
N LYS A 766 34.11 4.49 31.31
CA LYS A 766 35.26 4.11 30.47
C LYS A 766 34.85 3.13 29.35
N ASN A 767 35.60 3.18 28.25
CA ASN A 767 35.52 2.28 27.10
C ASN A 767 34.20 2.41 26.31
N LYS A 768 33.91 3.61 25.75
CA LYS A 768 32.88 3.83 24.73
C LYS A 768 31.45 3.49 25.20
N LYS A 769 31.12 3.78 26.46
CA LYS A 769 29.90 3.32 27.16
C LYS A 769 29.17 4.42 27.93
N VAL A 770 27.85 4.28 28.04
CA VAL A 770 26.97 5.10 28.90
C VAL A 770 26.06 4.20 29.72
N LYS A 771 26.05 4.38 31.05
CA LYS A 771 25.08 3.74 31.96
C LYS A 771 23.91 4.69 32.21
N LEU A 772 22.69 4.19 32.02
CA LEU A 772 21.43 4.83 32.33
C LEU A 772 20.83 4.17 33.57
N SER A 773 20.25 4.95 34.49
CA SER A 773 19.59 4.44 35.70
C SER A 773 18.30 5.22 36.00
N TRP A 774 17.25 4.54 36.46
CA TRP A 774 15.96 5.13 36.83
C TRP A 774 15.36 4.47 38.08
N LYS A 775 14.27 5.04 38.62
CA LYS A 775 13.42 4.36 39.62
C LYS A 775 12.29 3.61 38.90
N LYS A 776 11.83 2.49 39.50
CA LYS A 776 10.74 1.66 38.95
C LYS A 776 9.47 2.49 38.77
N VAL A 777 8.90 2.53 37.57
CA VAL A 777 7.64 3.26 37.31
C VAL A 777 6.45 2.37 37.63
N SER A 778 5.60 2.81 38.56
CA SER A 778 4.39 2.09 38.92
C SER A 778 3.45 1.94 37.71
N GLY A 779 2.88 0.76 37.54
CA GLY A 779 1.99 0.42 36.42
C GLY A 779 2.67 0.09 35.09
N ALA A 780 3.99 0.23 34.96
CA ALA A 780 4.73 -0.17 33.76
C ALA A 780 4.90 -1.70 33.66
N THR A 781 4.72 -2.24 32.45
CA THR A 781 5.10 -3.62 32.08
C THR A 781 6.58 -3.71 31.74
N GLY A 782 7.16 -2.63 31.23
CA GLY A 782 8.58 -2.55 30.87
C GLY A 782 9.04 -1.15 30.49
N TYR A 783 10.26 -1.08 29.94
CA TYR A 783 10.87 0.15 29.44
C TYR A 783 11.48 -0.07 28.06
N TYR A 784 11.22 0.83 27.12
CA TYR A 784 12.04 0.99 25.91
C TYR A 784 13.17 1.97 26.22
N VAL A 785 14.40 1.64 25.83
CA VAL A 785 15.54 2.56 25.91
C VAL A 785 15.90 2.98 24.49
N TYR A 786 15.92 4.28 24.21
CA TYR A 786 16.30 4.82 22.90
C TYR A 786 17.57 5.67 23.01
N TYR A 787 18.32 5.75 21.91
CA TYR A 787 19.48 6.61 21.76
C TYR A 787 19.57 7.22 20.35
N ARG A 788 20.14 8.41 20.24
CA ARG A 788 20.54 9.03 18.96
C ARG A 788 21.81 9.84 19.14
N GLN A 789 22.59 10.06 18.09
CA GLN A 789 23.73 10.99 18.18
C GLN A 789 23.19 12.42 18.33
N ASN A 790 23.88 13.29 19.06
CA ASN A 790 23.45 14.69 19.13
C ASN A 790 23.49 15.32 17.73
N GLY A 791 22.45 16.09 17.38
CA GLY A 791 22.24 16.64 16.03
C GLY A 791 21.44 15.75 15.06
N THR A 792 21.15 14.47 15.37
CA THR A 792 20.35 13.60 14.48
C THR A 792 18.85 13.65 14.82
N LYS A 793 17.96 13.61 13.81
CA LYS A 793 16.49 13.54 14.00
C LYS A 793 16.03 12.13 14.47
N LYS A 794 16.25 11.07 13.68
CA LYS A 794 15.77 9.69 13.93
C LYS A 794 16.32 9.08 15.25
N TRP A 795 15.48 8.35 16.00
CA TRP A 795 15.83 7.67 17.27
C TRP A 795 16.04 6.16 17.08
N LYS A 796 17.18 5.60 17.51
CA LYS A 796 17.42 4.15 17.46
C LYS A 796 17.02 3.48 18.78
N LEU A 797 16.29 2.37 18.72
CA LEU A 797 16.00 1.54 19.90
C LEU A 797 17.30 0.84 20.35
N ALA A 798 17.62 0.91 21.65
CA ALA A 798 18.78 0.27 22.24
C ALA A 798 18.44 -1.07 22.91
N THR A 799 17.25 -1.18 23.50
CA THR A 799 16.72 -2.41 24.11
C THR A 799 15.26 -2.23 24.57
N THR A 800 14.54 -3.33 24.75
CA THR A 800 13.26 -3.42 25.48
C THR A 800 13.47 -4.25 26.75
N LEU A 801 13.04 -3.72 27.90
CA LEU A 801 13.32 -4.27 29.23
C LEU A 801 12.05 -4.60 30.01
N LYS A 802 12.07 -5.67 30.81
CA LYS A 802 11.00 -6.01 31.77
C LYS A 802 10.99 -5.00 32.94
N SER A 803 9.82 -4.77 33.56
CA SER A 803 9.59 -3.70 34.56
C SER A 803 10.49 -3.73 35.81
N ASN A 804 11.15 -4.85 36.11
CA ASN A 804 12.11 -5.00 37.19
C ASN A 804 13.54 -4.54 36.84
N LYS A 805 13.89 -4.37 35.56
CA LYS A 805 15.20 -3.86 35.13
C LYS A 805 15.16 -2.33 35.06
N VAL A 806 15.84 -1.67 35.99
CA VAL A 806 15.82 -0.19 36.16
C VAL A 806 17.17 0.49 35.87
N SER A 807 18.07 -0.22 35.17
CA SER A 807 19.27 0.38 34.57
C SER A 807 19.67 -0.36 33.30
N TYR A 808 20.42 0.31 32.42
CA TYR A 808 20.94 -0.25 31.17
C TYR A 808 22.27 0.42 30.80
N THR A 809 23.20 -0.33 30.24
CA THR A 809 24.49 0.21 29.76
C THR A 809 24.57 0.08 28.24
N LYS A 810 24.46 1.20 27.52
CA LYS A 810 24.73 1.21 26.08
C LYS A 810 26.24 1.10 25.87
N LYS A 811 26.64 0.10 25.09
CA LYS A 811 28.02 -0.13 24.61
C LYS A 811 28.21 0.45 23.20
N ASN A 812 29.46 0.44 22.73
CA ASN A 812 29.87 0.66 21.34
C ASN A 812 29.45 2.04 20.77
N LEU A 813 29.67 3.10 21.55
CA LEU A 813 29.42 4.49 21.15
C LEU A 813 30.71 5.16 20.60
N LYS A 814 30.59 6.14 19.69
CA LYS A 814 31.76 6.89 19.19
C LYS A 814 32.35 7.76 20.32
N LYS A 815 33.65 7.59 20.61
CA LYS A 815 34.39 8.35 21.65
C LYS A 815 34.29 9.85 21.39
N ASN A 816 34.28 10.68 22.44
CA ASN A 816 34.20 12.14 22.40
C ASN A 816 32.93 12.75 21.75
N LYS A 817 32.06 11.98 21.10
CA LYS A 817 30.78 12.49 20.56
C LYS A 817 29.72 12.59 21.67
N LYS A 818 28.78 13.53 21.51
CA LYS A 818 27.58 13.69 22.36
C LYS A 818 26.48 12.73 21.86
N TYR A 819 25.80 12.05 22.77
CA TYR A 819 24.62 11.21 22.48
C TYR A 819 23.44 11.63 23.35
N ASN A 820 22.24 11.56 22.77
CA ASN A 820 20.96 11.80 23.43
C ASN A 820 20.29 10.46 23.73
N PHE A 821 19.78 10.30 24.94
CA PHE A 821 19.04 9.12 25.39
C PHE A 821 17.60 9.47 25.80
N LYS A 822 16.69 8.51 25.66
CA LYS A 822 15.33 8.49 26.23
C LYS A 822 15.10 7.14 26.90
N VAL A 823 14.33 7.11 27.98
CA VAL A 823 13.81 5.88 28.61
C VAL A 823 12.30 6.02 28.72
N VAL A 824 11.56 5.19 27.99
CA VAL A 824 10.10 5.24 27.88
C VAL A 824 9.51 4.04 28.61
N ALA A 825 8.83 4.28 29.73
CA ALA A 825 8.04 3.25 30.38
C ALA A 825 6.80 2.93 29.53
N TYR A 826 6.49 1.66 29.33
CA TYR A 826 5.28 1.22 28.62
C TYR A 826 4.43 0.28 29.47
N ARG A 827 3.14 0.21 29.17
CA ARG A 827 2.20 -0.80 29.72
C ARG A 827 1.59 -1.60 28.57
N LYS A 828 1.73 -2.93 28.59
CA LYS A 828 1.02 -3.87 27.71
C LYS A 828 -0.13 -4.53 28.49
N ALA A 829 -1.29 -4.69 27.86
CA ALA A 829 -2.46 -5.37 28.42
C ALA A 829 -3.29 -6.00 27.29
N GLY A 830 -3.13 -7.31 27.08
CA GLY A 830 -3.53 -7.94 25.81
C GLY A 830 -2.69 -7.37 24.66
N SER A 831 -3.33 -7.11 23.52
CA SER A 831 -2.71 -6.39 22.39
C SER A 831 -2.47 -4.89 22.64
N SER A 832 -3.20 -4.26 23.57
CA SER A 832 -3.04 -2.82 23.86
C SER A 832 -1.67 -2.51 24.48
N ILE A 833 -0.92 -1.59 23.86
CA ILE A 833 0.34 -1.04 24.40
C ILE A 833 0.25 0.49 24.49
N ALA A 834 0.50 1.04 25.68
CA ALA A 834 0.55 2.49 25.91
C ALA A 834 1.95 2.93 26.37
N LYS A 835 2.54 3.88 25.64
CA LYS A 835 3.90 4.42 25.83
C LYS A 835 3.83 5.72 26.67
N GLY A 836 4.62 5.82 27.73
CA GLY A 836 4.74 7.01 28.59
C GLY A 836 5.76 8.01 28.07
N ALA A 837 5.69 9.25 28.55
CA ALA A 837 6.67 10.27 28.21
C ALA A 837 8.08 9.95 28.76
N SER A 838 9.11 10.58 28.19
CA SER A 838 10.50 10.53 28.67
C SER A 838 11.08 11.94 28.70
N ASN A 839 12.08 12.18 29.55
CA ASN A 839 13.02 13.28 29.32
C ASN A 839 14.05 12.88 28.25
N ILE A 840 14.78 13.85 27.71
CA ILE A 840 16.04 13.58 27.00
C ILE A 840 17.19 13.78 28.00
N LYS A 841 18.25 12.97 27.88
CA LYS A 841 19.55 13.23 28.52
C LYS A 841 20.67 13.15 27.51
N THR A 842 21.34 14.28 27.30
CA THR A 842 22.56 14.41 26.49
C THR A 842 23.78 14.07 27.35
N ILE A 843 24.75 13.35 26.78
CA ILE A 843 26.00 13.00 27.46
C ILE A 843 27.16 12.85 26.45
N LYS A 844 28.35 13.39 26.77
CA LYS A 844 29.58 13.19 25.98
C LYS A 844 30.22 11.87 26.39
N VAL A 845 30.55 11.01 25.41
CA VAL A 845 31.14 9.68 25.65
C VAL A 845 32.63 9.77 25.93
N LYS A 846 33.10 9.00 26.92
CA LYS A 846 34.53 8.85 27.31
C LYS A 846 35.17 7.63 26.65
#